data_AF-A0A438IEI1-F1
#
_entry.id   AF-A0A438IEI1-F1
#
_cell.length_a   1.000
_cell.length_b   1.000
_cell.length_c   1.000
_cell.angle_alpha   90.00
_cell.angle_beta   90.00
_cell.angle_gamma   90.00
#
_symmetry.space_group_name_H-M   'P 1'
#
loop_
_entity.id
_entity.type
_entity.pdbx_description
1 polymer ?
#
loop_
_entity_poly.entity_id
_entity_poly.type
_entity_poly.pdbx_seq_one_letter_code
_entity_poly.pdbx_strand_id
1 'polypeptide(L)'
;MPSAGSTAITGSTSTTDRTLVSKRRKLTSVVWNDFDKIIEDGQDYAICKHCKGKLKADSKNGTKHLHVHTDREKLARAIILHEYSLSIVDHMGFREFATNLQPLFKMVSRNTIKGDRMKIYEVEKDKMISYLEKLQSRVAITIDMWTSNQKKGYMVIIVHYIDESWLLHHHIIRFVYVPPPHTKEVLSDALMDFLLDWNMDRKVSTVTVDNCSSNDGMINILVDKLSLSDSLLLNGKIFHMRCATHVLNLIVKEGLDVIEVEIEKIRESVAYWSATPSRMEKFEDATRQLWIPCNKKLSLDCKTRLNSTYLMLSIAITYKDVFPRLKQREKHYMVVPSEEEWNMAKEICGRLKLFYNITKLFSGRNYPTANIFFITVCEIKEALYDWLICSNDVVKTMASSMLQKFDKYWSGCHIVMVIAAIFDPKYKIKILEFYFPLMYGSKASNEIEKIREMCYELLFEYQSKSNLGQKTSSYGTSSGSNLLELNYDEQYPLSKFDLFVHNTIGESHTKSELDYYLEESILPRNSNFDVLSWWKTNGIKYPTLQMIVRDIYAIPIFTVASESAFSTGGSGSDQPSPKAINMPSNVARFLEARGMLEDALEVATDPDYRFDLAIQLGRLGCWSQNVIRATYAWLKERLRSRCITRDLKWGVFYVWFDAPIGYVSITACYTPEWEKWWKNPENVDLYQFMGKDNVSFHTVMFPSTLIGTGENWTLMKSISVTEYLNYEAGTR
;
A
#
# COMPACT_ATOMS: atom_id res chain seq x y z
N MET A 1 -11.12 76.66 -65.43
CA MET A 1 -12.37 76.87 -64.68
C MET A 1 -13.24 75.62 -64.81
N PRO A 2 -13.85 75.10 -63.74
CA PRO A 2 -13.67 75.41 -62.31
C PRO A 2 -12.73 74.36 -61.63
N SER A 3 -11.70 74.71 -60.84
CA SER A 3 -11.72 75.16 -59.42
C SER A 3 -12.43 74.18 -58.49
N ALA A 4 -12.01 73.78 -57.29
CA ALA A 4 -10.86 73.94 -56.39
C ALA A 4 -11.13 72.87 -55.28
N GLY A 5 -10.24 72.43 -54.40
CA GLY A 5 -8.96 72.94 -53.99
C GLY A 5 -8.25 71.94 -53.06
N SER A 6 -7.00 72.27 -52.79
CA SER A 6 -6.08 71.62 -51.87
C SER A 6 -6.24 72.16 -50.45
N THR A 7 -6.16 71.30 -49.44
CA THR A 7 -5.53 71.61 -48.14
C THR A 7 -5.03 70.34 -47.47
N ALA A 8 -3.84 70.45 -46.89
CA ALA A 8 -2.98 69.43 -46.31
C ALA A 8 -3.50 68.84 -44.98
N ILE A 9 -2.90 67.72 -44.54
CA ILE A 9 -2.45 67.49 -43.16
C ILE A 9 -1.42 66.33 -43.16
N THR A 10 -0.24 66.62 -42.62
CA THR A 10 0.81 65.69 -42.22
C THR A 10 0.37 64.87 -41.01
N GLY A 11 0.51 63.55 -41.05
CA GLY A 11 0.22 62.67 -39.91
C GLY A 11 1.00 61.37 -39.97
N SER A 12 2.08 61.31 -39.19
CA SER A 12 2.89 60.13 -38.88
C SER A 12 2.02 58.95 -38.39
N THR A 13 2.20 57.76 -38.96
CA THR A 13 1.80 56.51 -38.31
C THR A 13 2.74 55.36 -38.66
N SER A 14 3.06 54.62 -37.61
CA SER A 14 4.03 53.54 -37.46
C SER A 14 3.79 52.36 -38.40
N THR A 15 4.83 51.97 -39.13
CA THR A 15 4.95 50.66 -39.76
C THR A 15 5.06 49.58 -38.69
N THR A 16 3.94 48.90 -38.40
CA THR A 16 3.94 47.63 -37.69
C THR A 16 4.24 46.52 -38.70
N ASP A 17 5.48 46.06 -38.66
CA ASP A 17 5.97 44.91 -39.40
C ASP A 17 5.24 43.63 -38.92
N ARG A 18 4.23 43.20 -39.68
CA ARG A 18 3.53 41.92 -39.44
C ARG A 18 4.44 40.79 -39.88
N THR A 19 5.29 40.34 -38.97
CA THR A 19 5.98 39.05 -39.08
C THR A 19 4.95 37.92 -39.21
N LEU A 20 4.99 37.24 -40.34
CA LEU A 20 4.25 36.02 -40.62
C LEU A 20 4.66 34.94 -39.59
N VAL A 21 3.82 34.72 -38.58
CA VAL A 21 3.94 33.58 -37.67
C VAL A 21 3.72 32.30 -38.48
N SER A 22 4.80 31.61 -38.82
CA SER A 22 4.71 30.29 -39.45
C SER A 22 3.99 29.34 -38.48
N LYS A 23 2.84 28.80 -38.89
CA LYS A 23 2.14 27.74 -38.15
C LYS A 23 3.07 26.53 -38.00
N ARG A 24 3.53 26.23 -36.78
CA ARG A 24 4.33 25.02 -36.48
C ARG A 24 3.55 23.77 -36.93
N ARG A 25 4.17 22.93 -37.76
CA ARG A 25 3.62 21.62 -38.18
C ARG A 25 3.33 20.77 -36.94
N LYS A 26 2.14 20.17 -36.87
CA LYS A 26 1.80 19.18 -35.84
C LYS A 26 2.76 17.98 -35.95
N LEU A 27 3.24 17.51 -34.80
CA LEU A 27 4.04 16.29 -34.70
C LEU A 27 3.12 15.09 -34.96
N THR A 28 3.47 14.22 -35.92
CA THR A 28 2.60 13.14 -36.41
C THR A 28 3.01 11.74 -35.93
N SER A 29 4.20 11.57 -35.37
CA SER A 29 4.71 10.28 -34.90
C SER A 29 4.27 10.00 -33.46
N VAL A 30 3.73 8.80 -33.19
CA VAL A 30 3.29 8.36 -31.86
C VAL A 30 4.38 8.42 -30.78
N VAL A 31 5.66 8.31 -31.16
CA VAL A 31 6.78 8.41 -30.22
C VAL A 31 6.79 9.71 -29.42
N TRP A 32 6.22 10.78 -29.96
CA TRP A 32 6.16 12.08 -29.28
C TRP A 32 5.27 12.07 -28.03
N ASN A 33 4.48 11.02 -27.81
CA ASN A 33 3.79 10.82 -26.53
C ASN A 33 4.79 10.67 -25.37
N ASP A 34 5.96 10.09 -25.62
CA ASP A 34 7.01 9.80 -24.62
C ASP A 34 8.07 10.90 -24.50
N PHE A 35 7.97 11.98 -25.29
CA PHE A 35 9.00 13.02 -25.36
C PHE A 35 8.43 14.45 -25.32
N ASP A 36 9.12 15.34 -24.64
CA ASP A 36 8.88 16.78 -24.71
C ASP A 36 9.87 17.42 -25.69
N LYS A 37 9.36 18.17 -26.67
CA LYS A 37 10.21 18.88 -27.63
C LYS A 37 10.63 20.23 -27.06
N ILE A 38 11.94 20.46 -26.96
CA ILE A 38 12.55 21.70 -26.48
C ILE A 38 13.49 22.29 -27.55
N ILE A 39 13.66 23.61 -27.52
CA ILE A 39 14.59 24.32 -28.39
C ILE A 39 15.62 24.99 -27.50
N GLU A 40 16.87 24.58 -27.63
CA GLU A 40 18.01 25.19 -26.92
C GLU A 40 19.07 25.57 -27.95
N ASP A 41 19.56 26.81 -27.87
CA ASP A 41 20.57 27.37 -28.79
C ASP A 41 20.22 27.23 -30.28
N GLY A 42 18.94 27.37 -30.62
CA GLY A 42 18.45 27.24 -32.00
C GLY A 42 18.40 25.80 -32.53
N GLN A 43 18.68 24.80 -31.70
CA GLN A 43 18.63 23.39 -32.06
C GLN A 43 17.46 22.66 -31.38
N ASP A 44 16.72 21.87 -32.18
CA ASP A 44 15.61 21.06 -31.71
C ASP A 44 16.11 19.82 -30.94
N TYR A 45 15.63 19.65 -29.71
CA TYR A 45 15.86 18.48 -28.87
C TYR A 45 14.53 17.84 -28.43
N ALA A 46 14.58 16.55 -28.13
CA ALA A 46 13.53 15.76 -27.51
C ALA A 46 14.04 15.27 -26.16
N ILE A 47 13.37 15.62 -25.07
CA ILE A 47 13.64 15.12 -23.73
C ILE A 47 12.68 13.98 -23.45
N CYS A 48 13.20 12.80 -23.16
CA CYS A 48 12.39 11.66 -22.75
C CYS A 48 11.69 11.97 -21.43
N LYS A 49 10.37 11.77 -21.34
CA LYS A 49 9.60 12.01 -20.12
C LYS A 49 9.99 11.07 -18.96
N HIS A 50 10.50 9.88 -19.31
CA HIS A 50 10.70 8.77 -18.39
C HIS A 50 12.11 8.67 -17.82
N CYS A 51 13.15 8.96 -18.62
CA CYS A 51 14.55 8.93 -18.16
C CYS A 51 15.27 10.29 -18.27
N LYS A 52 14.55 11.34 -18.69
CA LYS A 52 15.06 12.70 -18.95
C LYS A 52 16.23 12.76 -19.93
N GLY A 53 16.45 11.69 -20.71
CA GLY A 53 17.47 11.64 -21.76
C GLY A 53 17.19 12.66 -22.85
N LYS A 54 18.19 13.49 -23.17
CA LYS A 54 18.14 14.50 -24.23
C LYS A 54 18.65 13.93 -25.55
N LEU A 55 17.81 13.96 -26.58
CA LEU A 55 18.10 13.47 -27.93
C LEU A 55 17.91 14.59 -28.95
N LYS A 56 18.69 14.63 -30.02
CA LYS A 56 18.46 15.59 -31.12
C LYS A 56 17.14 15.27 -31.81
N ALA A 57 16.36 16.29 -32.16
CA ALA A 57 15.04 16.09 -32.74
C ALA A 57 14.75 17.03 -33.92
N ASP A 58 15.81 17.43 -34.61
CA ASP A 58 15.73 18.14 -35.88
C ASP A 58 14.88 17.34 -36.88
N SER A 59 14.01 18.07 -37.57
CA SER A 59 13.19 17.60 -38.70
C SER A 59 13.94 16.73 -39.72
N LYS A 60 15.25 16.95 -39.90
CA LYS A 60 16.11 16.19 -40.83
C LYS A 60 16.45 14.77 -40.36
N ASN A 61 16.36 14.48 -39.06
CA ASN A 61 16.84 13.21 -38.47
C ASN A 61 15.76 12.12 -38.39
N GLY A 62 14.51 12.43 -38.72
CA GLY A 62 13.38 11.52 -38.51
C GLY A 62 13.15 11.21 -37.03
N THR A 63 12.38 10.14 -36.73
CA THR A 63 12.02 9.75 -35.35
C THR A 63 12.55 8.37 -34.94
N LYS A 64 13.34 7.71 -35.79
CA LYS A 64 13.79 6.31 -35.58
C LYS A 64 14.63 6.14 -34.31
N HIS A 65 15.55 7.06 -34.03
CA HIS A 65 16.37 7.02 -32.82
C HIS A 65 15.56 7.29 -31.55
N LEU A 66 14.45 8.02 -31.65
CA LEU A 66 13.51 8.22 -30.53
C LEU A 66 12.77 6.92 -30.22
N HIS A 67 12.31 6.19 -31.24
CA HIS A 67 11.66 4.87 -31.05
C HIS A 67 12.60 3.86 -30.42
N VAL A 68 13.85 3.78 -30.91
CA VAL A 68 14.88 2.89 -30.32
C VAL A 68 15.15 3.24 -28.86
N HIS A 69 15.12 4.53 -28.50
CA HIS A 69 15.25 4.95 -27.11
C HIS A 69 14.06 4.50 -26.27
N THR A 70 12.82 4.70 -26.75
CA THR A 70 11.60 4.26 -26.07
C THR A 70 11.58 2.74 -25.87
N ASP A 71 11.92 1.93 -26.88
CA ASP A 71 11.92 0.47 -26.77
C ASP A 71 12.93 -0.03 -25.73
N ARG A 72 14.12 0.58 -25.72
CA ARG A 72 15.18 0.29 -24.75
C ARG A 72 14.75 0.66 -23.32
N GLU A 73 14.06 1.77 -23.17
CA GLU A 73 13.58 2.28 -21.89
C GLU A 73 12.43 1.41 -21.35
N LYS A 74 11.49 0.99 -22.22
CA LYS A 74 10.45 -0.01 -21.91
C LYS A 74 11.03 -1.36 -21.50
N LEU A 75 12.08 -1.82 -22.17
CA LEU A 75 12.80 -3.04 -21.77
C LEU A 75 13.41 -2.88 -20.37
N ALA A 76 14.06 -1.75 -20.07
CA ALA A 76 14.61 -1.49 -18.74
C ALA A 76 13.51 -1.46 -17.66
N ARG A 77 12.35 -0.84 -17.94
CA ARG A 77 11.17 -0.87 -17.05
C ARG A 77 10.64 -2.27 -16.83
N ALA A 78 10.50 -3.08 -17.87
CA ALA A 78 10.05 -4.47 -17.76
C ALA A 78 11.02 -5.31 -16.91
N ILE A 79 12.32 -5.08 -17.07
CA ILE A 79 13.34 -5.72 -16.23
C ILE A 79 13.19 -5.31 -14.77
N ILE A 80 12.90 -4.03 -14.48
CA ILE A 80 12.64 -3.53 -13.12
C ILE A 80 11.38 -4.17 -12.53
N LEU A 81 10.25 -4.04 -13.22
CA LEU A 81 8.95 -4.46 -12.74
C LEU A 81 8.88 -5.96 -12.44
N HIS A 82 9.51 -6.78 -13.28
CA HIS A 82 9.41 -8.24 -13.19
C HIS A 82 10.64 -8.92 -12.60
N GLU A 83 11.55 -8.16 -11.97
CA GLU A 83 12.72 -8.74 -11.30
C GLU A 83 13.62 -9.58 -12.23
N TYR A 84 13.62 -9.28 -13.53
CA TYR A 84 14.41 -10.04 -14.47
C TYR A 84 15.91 -9.83 -14.22
N SER A 85 16.66 -10.93 -14.30
CA SER A 85 18.11 -10.87 -14.31
C SER A 85 18.57 -10.00 -15.47
N LEU A 86 19.57 -9.14 -15.24
CA LEU A 86 20.22 -8.37 -16.31
C LEU A 86 20.76 -9.27 -17.43
N SER A 87 21.05 -10.54 -17.14
CA SER A 87 21.47 -11.51 -18.16
C SER A 87 20.42 -11.80 -19.23
N ILE A 88 19.14 -11.44 -19.01
CA ILE A 88 18.06 -11.67 -19.98
C ILE A 88 18.40 -11.09 -21.35
N VAL A 89 19.12 -9.97 -21.40
CA VAL A 89 19.52 -9.32 -22.66
C VAL A 89 20.63 -10.05 -23.41
N ASP A 90 21.26 -11.04 -22.79
CA ASP A 90 22.26 -11.92 -23.39
C ASP A 90 21.69 -13.30 -23.77
N HIS A 91 20.47 -13.65 -23.32
CA HIS A 91 19.87 -14.94 -23.62
C HIS A 91 19.49 -15.02 -25.11
N MET A 92 19.98 -16.06 -25.80
CA MET A 92 19.79 -16.22 -27.25
C MET A 92 18.31 -16.22 -27.65
N GLY A 93 17.47 -17.00 -26.96
CA GLY A 93 16.03 -17.06 -27.27
C GLY A 93 15.31 -15.72 -27.07
N PHE A 94 15.70 -14.93 -26.07
CA PHE A 94 15.12 -13.60 -25.87
C PHE A 94 15.55 -12.61 -26.97
N ARG A 95 16.80 -12.70 -27.43
CA ARG A 95 17.31 -11.89 -28.54
C ARG A 95 16.61 -12.21 -29.86
N GLU A 96 16.42 -13.49 -30.16
CA GLU A 96 15.70 -13.94 -31.34
C GLU A 96 14.24 -13.46 -31.31
N PHE A 97 13.57 -13.65 -30.18
CA PHE A 97 12.22 -13.15 -29.95
C PHE A 97 12.11 -11.64 -30.17
N ALA A 98 12.99 -10.85 -29.55
CA ALA A 98 12.97 -9.39 -29.68
C ALA A 98 13.27 -8.92 -31.11
N THR A 99 14.17 -9.61 -31.81
CA THR A 99 14.51 -9.31 -33.21
C THR A 99 13.35 -9.61 -34.15
N ASN A 100 12.60 -10.68 -33.91
CA ASN A 100 11.41 -11.02 -34.71
C ASN A 100 10.27 -10.02 -34.50
N LEU A 101 10.09 -9.51 -33.28
CA LEU A 101 9.08 -8.47 -33.00
C LEU A 101 9.46 -7.11 -33.57
N GLN A 102 10.72 -6.70 -33.42
CA GLN A 102 11.21 -5.41 -33.90
C GLN A 102 12.62 -5.55 -34.50
N PRO A 103 12.73 -5.85 -35.81
CA PRO A 103 14.02 -6.09 -36.46
C PRO A 103 14.99 -4.90 -36.42
N LEU A 104 14.47 -3.68 -36.23
CA LEU A 104 15.26 -2.46 -36.14
C LEU A 104 15.83 -2.21 -34.74
N PHE A 105 15.36 -2.91 -33.71
CA PHE A 105 15.84 -2.80 -32.34
C PHE A 105 17.09 -3.67 -32.17
N LYS A 106 18.25 -3.03 -32.00
CA LYS A 106 19.48 -3.76 -31.67
C LYS A 106 19.55 -4.02 -30.18
N MET A 107 19.70 -5.28 -29.81
CA MET A 107 19.82 -5.67 -28.41
C MET A 107 21.00 -4.96 -27.74
N VAL A 108 20.75 -4.41 -26.56
CA VAL A 108 21.74 -3.67 -25.78
C VAL A 108 22.51 -4.57 -24.82
N SER A 109 23.69 -4.10 -24.39
CA SER A 109 24.51 -4.83 -23.42
C SER A 109 23.95 -4.71 -21.99
N ARG A 110 24.38 -5.64 -21.11
CA ARG A 110 24.13 -5.55 -19.66
C ARG A 110 24.54 -4.21 -19.05
N ASN A 111 25.68 -3.66 -19.47
CA ASN A 111 26.19 -2.38 -18.96
C ASN A 111 25.31 -1.21 -19.39
N THR A 112 24.81 -1.27 -20.63
CA THR A 112 23.90 -0.26 -21.18
C THR A 112 22.59 -0.25 -20.41
N ILE A 113 21.94 -1.41 -20.24
CA ILE A 113 20.71 -1.54 -19.44
C ILE A 113 20.90 -1.11 -18.00
N LYS A 114 22.04 -1.48 -17.39
CA LYS A 114 22.39 -1.04 -16.05
C LYS A 114 22.41 0.49 -15.94
N GLY A 115 22.98 1.17 -16.94
CA GLY A 115 22.96 2.64 -17.04
C GLY A 115 21.55 3.22 -17.21
N ASP A 116 20.68 2.58 -18.00
CA ASP A 116 19.29 3.03 -18.16
C ASP A 116 18.47 2.87 -16.90
N ARG A 117 18.66 1.76 -16.20
CA ARG A 117 18.03 1.48 -14.91
C ARG A 117 18.36 2.56 -13.90
N MET A 118 19.62 2.98 -13.89
CA MET A 118 20.08 4.07 -13.03
C MET A 118 19.40 5.39 -13.38
N LYS A 119 19.26 5.72 -14.67
CA LYS A 119 18.57 6.96 -15.08
C LYS A 119 17.09 6.94 -14.72
N ILE A 120 16.41 5.80 -14.90
CA ILE A 120 15.02 5.64 -14.48
C ILE A 120 14.92 5.84 -12.97
N TYR A 121 15.79 5.21 -12.19
CA TYR A 121 15.84 5.37 -10.75
C TYR A 121 15.97 6.85 -10.31
N GLU A 122 16.95 7.60 -10.83
CA GLU A 122 17.13 9.01 -10.43
C GLU A 122 15.87 9.85 -10.74
N VAL A 123 15.22 9.61 -11.89
CA VAL A 123 14.00 10.31 -12.27
C VAL A 123 12.81 9.95 -11.36
N GLU A 124 12.64 8.68 -11.03
CA GLU A 124 11.57 8.27 -10.11
C GLU A 124 11.86 8.71 -8.66
N LYS A 125 13.14 8.75 -8.23
CA LYS A 125 13.57 9.32 -6.96
C LYS A 125 13.17 10.79 -6.85
N ASP A 126 13.50 11.61 -7.83
CA ASP A 126 13.17 13.05 -7.82
C ASP A 126 11.66 13.31 -7.76
N LYS A 127 10.87 12.51 -8.48
CA LYS A 127 9.40 12.57 -8.41
C LYS A 127 8.89 12.21 -7.03
N MET A 128 9.44 11.15 -6.43
CA MET A 128 9.03 10.68 -5.11
C MET A 128 9.37 11.71 -4.03
N ILE A 129 10.56 12.31 -4.06
CA ILE A 129 10.94 13.41 -3.16
C ILE A 129 9.95 14.56 -3.31
N SER A 130 9.70 15.00 -4.55
CA SER A 130 8.75 16.09 -4.83
C SER A 130 7.32 15.77 -4.36
N TYR A 131 6.91 14.50 -4.41
CA TYR A 131 5.60 14.05 -3.93
C TYR A 131 5.55 14.04 -2.40
N LEU A 132 6.54 13.43 -1.74
CA LEU A 132 6.65 13.37 -0.30
C LEU A 132 6.74 14.77 0.33
N GLU A 133 7.41 15.73 -0.32
CA GLU A 133 7.46 17.13 0.10
C GLU A 133 6.09 17.83 0.05
N LYS A 134 5.23 17.46 -0.90
CA LYS A 134 3.88 18.04 -1.06
C LYS A 134 2.84 17.39 -0.14
N LEU A 135 3.09 16.19 0.36
CA LEU A 135 2.17 15.52 1.29
C LEU A 135 1.90 16.39 2.50
N GLN A 136 0.62 16.52 2.87
CA GLN A 136 0.24 17.25 4.08
C GLN A 136 0.53 16.44 5.36
N SER A 137 0.54 15.11 5.24
CA SER A 137 0.88 14.20 6.34
C SER A 137 2.38 14.14 6.61
N ARG A 138 2.72 13.78 7.84
CA ARG A 138 4.05 13.31 8.21
C ARG A 138 4.28 11.90 7.68
N VAL A 139 5.52 11.43 7.80
CA VAL A 139 5.88 10.06 7.44
C VAL A 139 6.45 9.29 8.63
N ALA A 140 6.12 8.02 8.72
CA ALA A 140 6.79 7.08 9.61
C ALA A 140 7.86 6.29 8.83
N ILE A 141 8.92 5.87 9.51
CA ILE A 141 10.01 5.11 8.90
C ILE A 141 10.12 3.76 9.61
N THR A 142 10.36 2.70 8.84
CA THR A 142 10.88 1.44 9.37
C THR A 142 12.30 1.23 8.91
N ILE A 143 13.17 0.83 9.84
CA ILE A 143 14.55 0.45 9.53
C ILE A 143 14.71 -1.04 9.84
N ASP A 144 15.25 -1.76 8.87
CA ASP A 144 15.64 -3.15 9.04
C ASP A 144 17.11 -3.33 8.67
N MET A 145 17.81 -4.14 9.47
CA MET A 145 19.25 -4.37 9.35
C MET A 145 19.52 -5.86 9.35
N TRP A 146 20.29 -6.32 8.36
CA TRP A 146 20.75 -7.71 8.35
C TRP A 146 22.18 -7.84 7.87
N THR A 147 22.79 -8.95 8.26
CA THR A 147 24.11 -9.34 7.77
C THR A 147 23.95 -10.38 6.66
N SER A 148 24.45 -10.06 5.48
CA SER A 148 24.53 -11.00 4.35
C SER A 148 25.50 -12.16 4.63
N ASN A 149 25.43 -13.22 3.83
CA ASN A 149 26.38 -14.34 3.87
C ASN A 149 27.84 -13.92 3.60
N GLN A 150 28.07 -12.78 2.96
CA GLN A 150 29.40 -12.16 2.79
C GLN A 150 29.88 -11.43 4.04
N LYS A 151 29.16 -11.53 5.17
CA LYS A 151 29.41 -10.79 6.40
C LYS A 151 29.34 -9.27 6.23
N LYS A 152 28.56 -8.80 5.24
CA LYS A 152 28.28 -7.37 5.00
C LYS A 152 26.93 -6.99 5.59
N GLY A 153 26.89 -5.90 6.35
CA GLY A 153 25.64 -5.33 6.89
C GLY A 153 24.93 -4.44 5.89
N TYR A 154 23.63 -4.63 5.74
CA TYR A 154 22.78 -3.80 4.91
C TYR A 154 21.63 -3.25 5.74
N MET A 155 21.33 -1.98 5.51
CA MET A 155 20.20 -1.26 6.08
C MET A 155 19.17 -1.02 5.00
N VAL A 156 17.91 -1.31 5.30
CA VAL A 156 16.77 -0.90 4.48
C VAL A 156 15.93 0.09 5.25
N ILE A 157 15.51 1.12 4.53
CA ILE A 157 14.66 2.19 5.01
C ILE A 157 13.38 2.14 4.19
N ILE A 158 12.27 1.96 4.90
CA ILE A 158 10.92 1.93 4.36
C ILE A 158 10.17 3.14 4.90
N VAL A 159 9.56 3.91 4.03
CA VAL A 159 8.74 5.07 4.43
C VAL A 159 7.27 4.70 4.32
N HIS A 160 6.51 5.06 5.36
CA HIS A 160 5.10 4.78 5.52
C HIS A 160 4.33 6.07 5.70
N TYR A 161 3.23 6.22 4.97
CA TYR A 161 2.38 7.41 5.04
C TYR A 161 0.96 7.05 4.61
N ILE A 162 0.00 7.88 5.00
CA ILE A 162 -1.37 7.83 4.46
C ILE A 162 -1.52 9.02 3.52
N ASP A 163 -2.02 8.83 2.31
CA ASP A 163 -2.22 9.91 1.34
C ASP A 163 -3.54 10.68 1.54
N GLU A 164 -3.79 11.71 0.74
CA GLU A 164 -5.02 12.51 0.75
C GLU A 164 -6.26 11.68 0.39
N SER A 165 -6.06 10.55 -0.28
CA SER A 165 -7.10 9.58 -0.62
C SER A 165 -7.41 8.60 0.52
N TRP A 166 -6.70 8.69 1.66
CA TRP A 166 -6.78 7.77 2.80
C TRP A 166 -6.32 6.35 2.49
N LEU A 167 -5.34 6.23 1.59
CA LEU A 167 -4.67 4.98 1.30
C LEU A 167 -3.36 4.92 2.08
N LEU A 168 -3.12 3.79 2.75
CA LEU A 168 -1.88 3.51 3.45
C LEU A 168 -0.83 3.02 2.46
N HIS A 169 0.29 3.74 2.40
CA HIS A 169 1.40 3.51 1.50
C HIS A 169 2.64 3.06 2.27
N HIS A 170 3.45 2.19 1.67
CA HIS A 170 4.73 1.76 2.23
C HIS A 170 5.75 1.55 1.10
N HIS A 171 6.82 2.34 1.12
CA HIS A 171 7.79 2.38 0.02
C HIS A 171 9.18 2.02 0.52
N ILE A 172 9.84 1.07 -0.14
CA ILE A 172 11.28 0.84 0.07
C ILE A 172 12.02 1.98 -0.62
N ILE A 173 12.54 2.92 0.18
CA ILE A 173 13.10 4.16 -0.34
C ILE A 173 14.62 4.08 -0.44
N ARG A 174 15.27 3.42 0.51
CA ARG A 174 16.73 3.30 0.52
C ARG A 174 17.18 1.95 1.00
N PHE A 175 18.16 1.41 0.30
CA PHE A 175 18.90 0.21 0.65
C PHE A 175 20.39 0.56 0.62
N VAL A 176 21.03 0.58 1.78
CA VAL A 176 22.40 1.04 1.95
C VAL A 176 23.28 -0.04 2.57
N TYR A 177 24.47 -0.22 2.00
CA TYR A 177 25.52 -0.98 2.65
C TYR A 177 26.11 -0.14 3.78
N VAL A 178 26.07 -0.66 5.01
CA VAL A 178 26.66 -0.01 6.16
C VAL A 178 27.94 -0.78 6.52
N PRO A 179 29.13 -0.18 6.29
CA PRO A 179 30.38 -0.85 6.63
C PRO A 179 30.49 -1.04 8.15
N PRO A 180 31.12 -2.14 8.62
CA PRO A 180 31.44 -2.29 10.02
C PRO A 180 32.47 -1.21 10.46
N PRO A 181 32.42 -0.75 11.72
CA PRO A 181 31.56 -1.23 12.79
C PRO A 181 30.13 -0.63 12.74
N HIS A 182 29.11 -1.43 13.09
CA HIS A 182 27.72 -0.98 13.21
C HIS A 182 27.46 -0.33 14.58
N THR A 183 28.21 0.72 14.89
CA THR A 183 27.99 1.49 16.12
C THR A 183 26.79 2.42 15.98
N LYS A 184 26.25 2.89 17.12
CA LYS A 184 25.14 3.84 17.16
C LYS A 184 25.42 5.13 16.38
N GLU A 185 26.68 5.59 16.35
CA GLU A 185 27.12 6.76 15.60
C GLU A 185 27.03 6.51 14.09
N VAL A 186 27.59 5.40 13.61
CA VAL A 186 27.59 5.05 12.17
C VAL A 186 26.16 4.84 11.66
N LEU A 187 25.31 4.18 12.45
CA LEU A 187 23.90 4.00 12.09
C LEU A 187 23.12 5.33 12.10
N SER A 188 23.41 6.22 13.06
CA SER A 188 22.79 7.54 13.14
C SER A 188 23.18 8.40 11.95
N ASP A 189 24.46 8.41 11.57
CA ASP A 189 24.93 9.18 10.42
C ASP A 189 24.35 8.63 9.11
N ALA A 190 24.30 7.31 8.94
CA ALA A 190 23.65 6.69 7.77
C ALA A 190 22.16 7.08 7.64
N LEU A 191 21.43 7.15 8.76
CA LEU A 191 20.03 7.59 8.74
C LEU A 191 19.90 9.11 8.53
N MET A 192 20.74 9.93 9.16
CA MET A 192 20.71 11.39 8.94
C MET A 192 21.04 11.75 7.49
N ASP A 193 22.02 11.10 6.88
CA ASP A 193 22.34 11.26 5.46
C ASP A 193 21.13 10.92 4.58
N PHE A 194 20.32 9.94 4.99
CA PHE A 194 19.07 9.64 4.31
C PHE A 194 18.02 10.73 4.50
N LEU A 195 17.79 11.17 5.73
CA LEU A 195 16.80 12.20 6.02
C LEU A 195 17.10 13.50 5.27
N LEU A 196 18.38 13.86 5.13
CA LEU A 196 18.81 15.03 4.38
C LEU A 196 18.75 14.82 2.86
N ASP A 197 19.23 13.69 2.33
CA ASP A 197 19.18 13.38 0.88
C ASP A 197 17.74 13.31 0.33
N TRP A 198 16.77 13.02 1.19
CA TRP A 198 15.36 12.92 0.84
C TRP A 198 14.49 14.10 1.30
N ASN A 199 15.09 15.13 1.93
CA ASN A 199 14.38 16.28 2.51
C ASN A 199 13.27 15.89 3.51
N MET A 200 13.53 14.85 4.31
CA MET A 200 12.56 14.26 5.25
C MET A 200 12.82 14.64 6.71
N ASP A 201 13.93 15.29 7.04
CA ASP A 201 14.34 15.68 8.40
C ASP A 201 13.25 16.43 9.18
N ARG A 202 12.38 17.18 8.49
CA ARG A 202 11.26 17.90 9.11
C ARG A 202 9.91 17.17 9.09
N LYS A 203 9.79 16.08 8.33
CA LYS A 203 8.54 15.35 8.11
C LYS A 203 8.43 14.02 8.84
N VAL A 204 9.54 13.47 9.31
CA VAL A 204 9.49 12.21 10.06
C VAL A 204 8.75 12.40 11.38
N SER A 205 7.76 11.54 11.63
CA SER A 205 7.03 11.46 12.90
C SER A 205 7.68 10.44 13.83
N THR A 206 7.93 9.23 13.31
CA THR A 206 8.35 8.07 14.10
C THR A 206 9.30 7.18 13.30
N VAL A 207 10.30 6.62 13.97
CA VAL A 207 11.22 5.62 13.45
C VAL A 207 11.01 4.31 14.20
N THR A 208 10.67 3.26 13.45
CA THR A 208 10.47 1.90 13.92
C THR A 208 11.72 1.08 13.68
N VAL A 209 12.29 0.52 14.74
CA VAL A 209 13.55 -0.24 14.70
C VAL A 209 13.41 -1.54 15.49
N ASP A 210 14.28 -2.52 15.21
CA ASP A 210 14.32 -3.75 16.01
C ASP A 210 14.86 -3.48 17.43
N ASN A 211 14.62 -4.42 18.35
CA ASN A 211 14.94 -4.26 19.76
C ASN A 211 16.43 -4.59 20.04
N CYS A 212 17.33 -3.87 19.37
CA CYS A 212 18.78 -3.92 19.56
C CYS A 212 19.25 -2.69 20.35
N SER A 213 20.18 -2.88 21.31
CA SER A 213 20.68 -1.78 22.16
C SER A 213 21.42 -0.69 21.38
N SER A 214 22.04 -1.04 20.25
CA SER A 214 22.65 -0.06 19.34
C SER A 214 21.63 0.92 18.77
N ASN A 215 20.38 0.48 18.57
CA ASN A 215 19.32 1.34 18.03
C ASN A 215 18.81 2.32 19.08
N ASP A 216 18.69 1.92 20.34
CA ASP A 216 18.35 2.85 21.43
C ASP A 216 19.35 4.04 21.45
N GLY A 217 20.64 3.74 21.31
CA GLY A 217 21.69 4.76 21.22
C GLY A 217 21.59 5.62 19.96
N MET A 218 21.29 5.02 18.81
CA MET A 218 21.10 5.73 17.54
C MET A 218 19.93 6.71 17.62
N ILE A 219 18.79 6.26 18.14
CA ILE A 219 17.58 7.05 18.31
C ILE A 219 17.82 8.25 19.21
N ASN A 220 18.53 8.09 20.33
CA ASN A 220 18.85 9.22 21.21
C ASN A 220 19.66 10.29 20.47
N ILE A 221 20.68 9.89 19.70
CA ILE A 221 21.49 10.83 18.89
C ILE A 221 20.60 11.55 17.86
N LEU A 222 19.66 10.85 17.23
CA LEU A 222 18.75 11.42 16.25
C LEU A 222 17.77 12.41 16.88
N VAL A 223 17.20 12.08 18.04
CA VAL A 223 16.33 12.98 18.80
C VAL A 223 17.09 14.25 19.15
N ASP A 224 18.33 14.15 19.65
CA ASP A 224 19.16 15.31 19.98
C ASP A 224 19.43 16.19 18.75
N LYS A 225 19.79 15.58 17.61
CA LYS A 225 20.07 16.30 16.35
C LYS A 225 18.81 16.97 15.77
N LEU A 226 17.65 16.30 15.81
CA LEU A 226 16.40 16.78 15.20
C LEU A 226 15.63 17.73 16.12
N SER A 227 15.78 17.63 17.46
CA SER A 227 15.12 18.53 18.41
C SER A 227 15.53 19.98 18.24
N LEU A 228 16.73 20.24 17.69
CA LEU A 228 17.19 21.59 17.33
C LEU A 228 16.32 22.28 16.27
N SER A 229 15.51 21.52 15.53
CA SER A 229 14.66 22.00 14.44
C SER A 229 13.17 22.09 14.80
N ASP A 230 12.78 21.79 16.04
CA ASP A 230 11.39 21.75 16.55
C ASP A 230 10.42 20.93 15.67
N SER A 231 10.97 19.91 15.01
CA SER A 231 10.27 19.10 14.01
C SER A 231 9.58 17.87 14.61
N LEU A 232 9.97 17.44 15.81
CA LEU A 232 9.52 16.21 16.46
C LEU A 232 8.19 16.39 17.20
N LEU A 233 7.32 15.39 17.09
CA LEU A 233 6.05 15.36 17.83
C LEU A 233 6.28 15.08 19.32
N LEU A 234 5.56 15.78 20.20
CA LEU A 234 5.63 15.61 21.66
C LEU A 234 7.07 15.64 22.19
N ASN A 235 7.93 16.51 21.65
CA ASN A 235 9.36 16.60 21.99
C ASN A 235 10.12 15.26 21.85
N GLY A 236 9.74 14.45 20.86
CA GLY A 236 10.38 13.16 20.58
C GLY A 236 9.87 11.99 21.41
N LYS A 237 8.87 12.17 22.30
CA LYS A 237 8.29 11.07 23.11
C LYS A 237 7.73 9.93 22.25
N ILE A 238 7.30 10.22 21.03
CA ILE A 238 6.76 9.23 20.08
C ILE A 238 7.67 8.97 18.87
N PHE A 239 8.91 9.46 18.91
CA PHE A 239 9.84 9.30 17.79
C PHE A 239 10.36 7.87 17.68
N HIS A 240 10.44 7.13 18.78
CA HIS A 240 10.93 5.77 18.80
C HIS A 240 9.79 4.76 18.93
N MET A 241 9.67 3.88 17.94
CA MET A 241 8.83 2.70 18.03
C MET A 241 9.71 1.44 17.99
N ARG A 242 9.53 0.54 18.96
CA ARG A 242 10.18 -0.78 18.89
C ARG A 242 9.32 -1.71 18.08
N CYS A 243 9.94 -2.47 17.18
CA CYS A 243 9.22 -3.42 16.35
C CYS A 243 8.51 -4.47 17.21
N ALA A 244 7.18 -4.49 17.15
CA ALA A 244 6.37 -5.45 17.88
C ALA A 244 6.61 -6.89 17.46
N THR A 245 6.84 -7.15 16.17
CA THR A 245 7.18 -8.50 15.68
C THR A 245 8.35 -9.08 16.45
N HIS A 246 9.39 -8.26 16.66
CA HIS A 246 10.59 -8.69 17.33
C HIS A 246 10.31 -8.97 18.81
N VAL A 247 9.58 -8.08 19.48
CA VAL A 247 9.17 -8.28 20.88
C VAL A 247 8.33 -9.54 21.05
N LEU A 248 7.32 -9.75 20.19
CA LEU A 248 6.48 -10.95 20.19
C LEU A 248 7.30 -12.21 19.90
N ASN A 249 8.24 -12.15 18.96
CA ASN A 249 9.13 -13.27 18.66
C ASN A 249 10.01 -13.63 19.86
N LEU A 250 10.53 -12.62 20.59
CA LEU A 250 11.27 -12.86 21.82
C LEU A 250 10.42 -13.49 22.91
N ILE A 251 9.18 -13.02 23.11
CA ILE A 251 8.27 -13.58 24.11
C ILE A 251 7.95 -15.05 23.79
N VAL A 252 7.63 -15.36 22.53
CA VAL A 252 7.30 -16.74 22.16
C VAL A 252 8.53 -17.64 22.19
N LYS A 253 9.73 -17.16 21.83
CA LYS A 253 10.95 -17.94 21.98
C LYS A 253 11.17 -18.43 23.42
N GLU A 254 10.98 -17.57 24.42
CA GLU A 254 11.08 -17.97 25.83
C GLU A 254 10.05 -19.05 26.20
N GLY A 255 8.88 -19.04 25.57
CA GLY A 255 7.90 -20.12 25.70
C GLY A 255 8.31 -21.41 24.96
N LEU A 256 8.86 -21.27 23.74
CA LEU A 256 9.33 -22.39 22.92
C LEU A 256 10.49 -23.14 23.58
N ASP A 257 11.40 -22.42 24.24
CA ASP A 257 12.55 -23.00 24.94
C ASP A 257 12.09 -23.87 26.13
N VAL A 258 10.97 -23.53 26.78
CA VAL A 258 10.39 -24.34 27.86
C VAL A 258 9.82 -25.66 27.34
N ILE A 259 9.23 -25.66 26.14
CA ILE A 259 8.53 -26.82 25.57
C ILE A 259 9.40 -27.66 24.62
N GLU A 260 10.69 -27.33 24.48
CA GLU A 260 11.59 -27.95 23.49
C GLU A 260 11.64 -29.47 23.69
N VAL A 261 11.70 -29.93 24.94
CA VAL A 261 11.78 -31.36 25.30
C VAL A 261 10.50 -32.11 24.92
N GLU A 262 9.36 -31.48 25.11
CA GLU A 262 8.02 -32.03 24.93
C GLU A 262 7.68 -32.25 23.44
N ILE A 263 8.25 -31.44 22.55
CA ILE A 263 8.00 -31.53 21.10
C ILE A 263 9.13 -32.23 20.33
N GLU A 264 10.25 -32.55 20.99
CA GLU A 264 11.47 -33.02 20.32
C GLU A 264 11.24 -34.31 19.51
N LYS A 265 10.49 -35.28 20.03
CA LYS A 265 10.23 -36.54 19.29
C LYS A 265 9.38 -36.35 18.04
N ILE A 266 8.44 -35.39 18.08
CA ILE A 266 7.66 -35.01 16.90
C ILE A 266 8.57 -34.30 15.90
N ARG A 267 9.42 -33.40 16.38
CA ARG A 267 10.41 -32.69 15.57
C ARG A 267 11.37 -33.65 14.87
N GLU A 268 11.95 -34.61 15.59
CA GLU A 268 12.81 -35.66 15.05
C GLU A 268 12.09 -36.51 13.99
N SER A 269 10.83 -36.85 14.24
CA SER A 269 10.00 -37.60 13.28
C SER A 269 9.75 -36.80 12.00
N VAL A 270 9.41 -35.51 12.13
CA VAL A 270 9.23 -34.61 10.99
C VAL A 270 10.54 -34.44 10.22
N ALA A 271 11.66 -34.20 10.92
CA ALA A 271 12.99 -34.07 10.32
C ALA A 271 13.37 -35.34 9.54
N TYR A 272 13.13 -36.52 10.12
CA TYR A 272 13.47 -37.79 9.49
C TYR A 272 12.74 -37.98 8.15
N TRP A 273 11.41 -37.75 8.13
CA TRP A 273 10.57 -38.00 6.95
C TRP A 273 10.63 -36.89 5.91
N SER A 274 11.00 -35.67 6.29
CA SER A 274 11.20 -34.54 5.37
C SER A 274 12.62 -34.44 4.78
N ALA A 275 13.59 -35.19 5.32
CA ALA A 275 15.01 -35.06 4.97
C ALA A 275 15.36 -35.40 3.51
N THR A 276 14.63 -36.30 2.85
CA THR A 276 14.97 -36.75 1.49
C THR A 276 13.72 -36.98 0.63
N PRO A 277 13.80 -36.79 -0.70
CA PRO A 277 12.68 -37.06 -1.61
C PRO A 277 12.13 -38.48 -1.49
N SER A 278 13.01 -39.49 -1.39
CA SER A 278 12.59 -40.90 -1.25
C SER A 278 11.80 -41.15 0.04
N ARG A 279 12.16 -40.51 1.16
CA ARG A 279 11.37 -40.62 2.41
C ARG A 279 10.05 -39.88 2.31
N MET A 280 10.01 -38.75 1.61
CA MET A 280 8.79 -38.00 1.36
C MET A 280 7.80 -38.82 0.51
N GLU A 281 8.25 -39.49 -0.55
CA GLU A 281 7.41 -40.40 -1.35
C GLU A 281 6.85 -41.55 -0.51
N LYS A 282 7.69 -42.19 0.33
CA LYS A 282 7.23 -43.24 1.26
C LYS A 282 6.19 -42.72 2.27
N PHE A 283 6.35 -41.48 2.73
CA PHE A 283 5.38 -40.82 3.61
C PHE A 283 4.04 -40.60 2.87
N GLU A 284 4.08 -40.10 1.64
CA GLU A 284 2.90 -39.88 0.79
C GLU A 284 2.19 -41.18 0.39
N ASP A 285 2.92 -42.28 0.20
CA ASP A 285 2.34 -43.61 -0.01
C ASP A 285 1.58 -44.08 1.24
N ALA A 286 2.14 -43.85 2.43
CA ALA A 286 1.52 -44.23 3.69
C ALA A 286 0.26 -43.40 4.00
N THR A 287 0.24 -42.10 3.69
CA THR A 287 -0.95 -41.24 3.82
C THR A 287 -2.06 -41.68 2.88
N ARG A 288 -1.73 -41.97 1.61
CA ARG A 288 -2.70 -42.49 0.62
C ARG A 288 -3.37 -43.78 1.06
N GLN A 289 -2.62 -44.71 1.65
CA GLN A 289 -3.16 -45.99 2.15
C GLN A 289 -4.05 -45.85 3.40
N LEU A 290 -3.89 -44.75 4.15
CA LEU A 290 -4.75 -44.41 5.28
C LEU A 290 -5.96 -43.55 4.86
N TRP A 291 -6.09 -43.23 3.58
CA TRP A 291 -7.12 -42.32 3.04
C TRP A 291 -7.08 -40.93 3.69
N ILE A 292 -5.89 -40.49 4.14
CA ILE A 292 -5.70 -39.14 4.71
C ILE A 292 -5.29 -38.18 3.57
N PRO A 293 -6.00 -37.05 3.38
CA PRO A 293 -5.65 -36.08 2.34
C PRO A 293 -4.22 -35.54 2.47
N CYS A 294 -3.40 -35.72 1.44
CA CYS A 294 -2.00 -35.28 1.41
C CYS A 294 -1.88 -33.85 0.85
N ASN A 295 -2.63 -32.91 1.41
CA ASN A 295 -2.71 -31.53 0.92
C ASN A 295 -1.62 -30.59 1.47
N LYS A 296 -0.84 -31.05 2.46
CA LYS A 296 0.22 -30.25 3.10
C LYS A 296 1.49 -31.08 3.26
N LYS A 297 2.64 -30.51 2.89
CA LYS A 297 3.94 -31.16 3.09
C LYS A 297 4.42 -30.99 4.52
N LEU A 298 5.09 -32.02 5.05
CA LEU A 298 5.83 -31.91 6.30
C LEU A 298 6.96 -30.89 6.13
N SER A 299 7.04 -29.95 7.07
CA SER A 299 8.12 -28.96 7.14
C SER A 299 8.67 -28.94 8.56
N LEU A 300 9.99 -29.04 8.68
CA LEU A 300 10.68 -28.83 9.95
C LEU A 300 10.56 -27.36 10.36
N ASP A 301 10.45 -27.12 11.67
CA ASP A 301 10.39 -25.78 12.21
C ASP A 301 11.76 -25.06 12.15
N CYS A 302 11.72 -23.74 12.21
CA CYS A 302 12.88 -22.87 12.16
C CYS A 302 12.94 -22.05 13.46
N LYS A 303 13.94 -22.33 14.31
CA LYS A 303 14.08 -21.72 15.65
C LYS A 303 14.03 -20.19 15.67
N THR A 304 14.36 -19.53 14.56
CA THR A 304 14.35 -18.06 14.45
C THR A 304 12.99 -17.47 14.04
N ARG A 305 12.08 -18.29 13.49
CA ARG A 305 10.78 -17.88 12.94
C ARG A 305 9.61 -18.31 13.82
N LEU A 306 8.94 -17.32 14.38
CA LEU A 306 7.80 -17.42 15.29
C LEU A 306 6.73 -18.46 14.91
N ASN A 307 6.29 -18.49 13.65
CA ASN A 307 5.17 -19.32 13.20
C ASN A 307 5.54 -20.75 12.84
N SER A 308 6.83 -21.04 12.72
CA SER A 308 7.29 -22.29 12.11
C SER A 308 6.97 -23.52 12.96
N THR A 309 7.11 -23.41 14.29
CA THR A 309 6.78 -24.50 15.22
C THR A 309 5.27 -24.79 15.24
N TYR A 310 4.43 -23.76 15.21
CA TYR A 310 2.98 -23.94 15.06
C TYR A 310 2.61 -24.65 13.75
N LEU A 311 3.19 -24.22 12.62
CA LEU A 311 2.94 -24.85 11.32
C LEU A 311 3.40 -26.31 11.30
N MET A 312 4.60 -26.60 11.83
CA MET A 312 5.11 -27.96 11.97
C MET A 312 4.14 -28.83 12.78
N LEU A 313 3.74 -28.40 13.98
CA LEU A 313 2.85 -29.17 14.85
C LEU A 313 1.46 -29.36 14.23
N SER A 314 0.86 -28.29 13.69
CA SER A 314 -0.48 -28.36 13.09
C SER A 314 -0.56 -29.33 11.91
N ILE A 315 0.50 -29.41 11.10
CA ILE A 315 0.60 -30.36 9.98
C ILE A 315 0.89 -31.76 10.53
N ALA A 316 1.87 -31.93 11.42
CA ALA A 316 2.25 -33.22 11.98
C ALA A 316 1.07 -33.91 12.71
N ILE A 317 0.28 -33.16 13.47
CA ILE A 317 -0.91 -33.66 14.18
C ILE A 317 -1.95 -34.21 13.20
N THR A 318 -2.11 -33.61 12.01
CA THR A 318 -3.03 -34.08 10.96
C THR A 318 -2.62 -35.47 10.45
N TYR A 319 -1.33 -35.80 10.55
CA TYR A 319 -0.75 -37.06 10.10
C TYR A 319 -0.40 -38.01 11.25
N LYS A 320 -0.95 -37.83 12.47
CA LYS A 320 -0.57 -38.62 13.66
C LYS A 320 -0.61 -40.14 13.41
N ASP A 321 -1.64 -40.61 12.69
CA ASP A 321 -1.89 -42.04 12.46
C ASP A 321 -0.93 -42.67 11.42
N VAL A 322 -0.20 -41.84 10.70
CA VAL A 322 0.76 -42.24 9.65
C VAL A 322 2.07 -42.71 10.28
N PHE A 323 2.55 -42.04 11.34
CA PHE A 323 3.85 -42.32 11.96
C PHE A 323 3.98 -43.76 12.50
N PRO A 324 2.98 -44.35 13.17
CA PRO A 324 3.03 -45.76 13.59
C PRO A 324 3.15 -46.74 12.41
N ARG A 325 2.49 -46.45 11.28
CA ARG A 325 2.61 -47.30 10.07
C ARG A 325 3.97 -47.19 9.42
N LEU A 326 4.55 -45.99 9.43
CA LEU A 326 5.88 -45.76 8.88
C LEU A 326 6.97 -46.51 9.66
N LYS A 327 6.82 -46.64 10.99
CA LYS A 327 7.68 -47.46 11.84
C LYS A 327 7.69 -48.94 11.45
N GLN A 328 6.57 -49.48 11.01
CA GLN A 328 6.48 -50.87 10.54
C GLN A 328 7.24 -51.09 9.22
N ARG A 329 7.39 -50.04 8.40
CA ARG A 329 7.96 -50.11 7.05
C ARG A 329 9.44 -49.75 6.99
N GLU A 330 9.92 -48.88 7.87
CA GLU A 330 11.29 -48.38 7.86
C GLU A 330 12.02 -48.73 9.16
N LYS A 331 12.92 -49.70 9.09
CA LYS A 331 13.66 -50.22 10.26
C LYS A 331 14.55 -49.16 10.91
N HIS A 332 15.00 -48.16 10.14
CA HIS A 332 15.88 -47.09 10.62
C HIS A 332 15.12 -45.92 11.26
N TYR A 333 13.79 -45.88 11.20
CA TYR A 333 12.99 -44.89 11.89
C TYR A 333 12.82 -45.33 13.34
N MET A 334 13.58 -44.76 14.28
CA MET A 334 13.64 -45.26 15.66
C MET A 334 12.63 -44.62 16.61
N VAL A 335 12.26 -43.37 16.37
CA VAL A 335 11.51 -42.52 17.30
C VAL A 335 10.07 -42.39 16.81
N VAL A 336 9.10 -42.85 17.58
CA VAL A 336 7.67 -42.67 17.28
C VAL A 336 7.04 -41.93 18.45
N PRO A 337 6.35 -40.79 18.22
CA PRO A 337 5.72 -40.06 19.31
C PRO A 337 4.56 -40.87 19.94
N SER A 338 4.44 -40.83 21.26
CA SER A 338 3.39 -41.51 22.03
C SER A 338 2.05 -40.77 21.96
N GLU A 339 0.95 -41.43 22.35
CA GLU A 339 -0.36 -40.77 22.47
C GLU A 339 -0.34 -39.59 23.45
N GLU A 340 0.40 -39.70 24.55
CA GLU A 340 0.58 -38.62 25.54
C GLU A 340 1.30 -37.41 24.92
N GLU A 341 2.36 -37.66 24.15
CA GLU A 341 3.11 -36.62 23.44
C GLU A 341 2.26 -35.94 22.37
N TRP A 342 1.42 -36.69 21.65
CA TRP A 342 0.46 -36.12 20.71
C TRP A 342 -0.61 -35.27 21.40
N ASN A 343 -1.08 -35.66 22.59
CA ASN A 343 -2.05 -34.88 23.35
C ASN A 343 -1.43 -33.59 23.88
N MET A 344 -0.20 -33.66 24.38
CA MET A 344 0.57 -32.48 24.81
C MET A 344 0.85 -31.54 23.62
N ALA A 345 1.26 -32.08 22.48
CA ALA A 345 1.49 -31.30 21.26
C ALA A 345 0.21 -30.63 20.73
N LYS A 346 -0.96 -31.28 20.85
CA LYS A 346 -2.25 -30.67 20.52
C LYS A 346 -2.57 -29.48 21.43
N GLU A 347 -2.33 -29.63 22.73
CA GLU A 347 -2.55 -28.55 23.69
C GLU A 347 -1.65 -27.35 23.38
N ILE A 348 -0.35 -27.59 23.25
CA ILE A 348 0.65 -26.57 22.87
C ILE A 348 0.29 -25.93 21.53
N CYS A 349 -0.06 -26.72 20.50
CA CYS A 349 -0.46 -26.22 19.19
C CYS A 349 -1.71 -25.32 19.28
N GLY A 350 -2.64 -25.62 20.19
CA GLY A 350 -3.80 -24.79 20.48
C GLY A 350 -3.41 -23.43 21.04
N ARG A 351 -2.43 -23.38 21.96
CA ARG A 351 -1.89 -22.14 22.52
C ARG A 351 -1.13 -21.32 21.48
N LEU A 352 -0.24 -21.95 20.71
CA LEU A 352 0.56 -21.29 19.66
C LEU A 352 -0.30 -20.74 18.51
N LYS A 353 -1.50 -21.28 18.30
CA LYS A 353 -2.47 -20.76 17.31
C LYS A 353 -2.80 -19.28 17.53
N LEU A 354 -2.81 -18.82 18.78
CA LEU A 354 -3.02 -17.40 19.12
C LEU A 354 -1.97 -16.52 18.42
N PHE A 355 -0.68 -16.82 18.63
CA PHE A 355 0.42 -16.06 18.02
C PHE A 355 0.45 -16.17 16.50
N TYR A 356 0.08 -17.32 15.94
CA TYR A 356 -0.06 -17.46 14.49
C TYR A 356 -1.14 -16.56 13.91
N ASN A 357 -2.33 -16.51 14.53
CA ASN A 357 -3.42 -15.65 14.11
C ASN A 357 -3.03 -14.16 14.20
N ILE A 358 -2.36 -13.79 15.28
CA ILE A 358 -1.86 -12.43 15.51
C ILE A 358 -0.83 -12.04 14.46
N THR A 359 0.15 -12.91 14.20
CA THR A 359 1.17 -12.63 13.17
C THR A 359 0.53 -12.50 11.79
N LYS A 360 -0.45 -13.34 11.48
CA LYS A 360 -1.21 -13.24 10.22
C LYS A 360 -2.00 -11.93 10.13
N LEU A 361 -2.63 -11.50 11.22
CA LEU A 361 -3.33 -10.22 11.32
C LEU A 361 -2.37 -9.03 11.11
N PHE A 362 -1.12 -9.13 11.53
CA PHE A 362 -0.16 -8.04 11.35
C PHE A 362 0.71 -8.17 10.10
N SER A 363 0.59 -9.28 9.37
CA SER A 363 1.19 -9.46 8.05
C SER A 363 0.33 -8.84 6.93
N GLY A 364 -0.88 -8.35 7.24
CA GLY A 364 -1.72 -7.63 6.31
C GLY A 364 -1.11 -6.29 5.89
N ARG A 365 -1.22 -5.92 4.61
CA ARG A 365 -0.58 -4.72 4.04
C ARG A 365 -1.53 -3.54 3.77
N ASN A 366 -2.84 -3.76 3.82
CA ASN A 366 -3.84 -2.82 3.29
C ASN A 366 -4.71 -2.16 4.37
N TYR A 367 -4.27 -2.18 5.62
CA TYR A 367 -4.97 -1.54 6.74
C TYR A 367 -3.98 -1.11 7.81
N PRO A 368 -4.31 -0.07 8.59
CA PRO A 368 -3.45 0.36 9.68
C PRO A 368 -3.41 -0.72 10.75
N THR A 369 -2.18 -1.04 11.19
CA THR A 369 -1.97 -1.97 12.31
C THR A 369 -1.90 -1.23 13.65
N ALA A 370 -1.69 0.09 13.62
CA ALA A 370 -1.44 0.92 14.78
C ALA A 370 -2.57 0.84 15.83
N ASN A 371 -3.80 0.98 15.37
CA ASN A 371 -5.00 1.02 16.21
C ASN A 371 -5.41 -0.34 16.81
N ILE A 372 -5.00 -1.44 16.18
CA ILE A 372 -5.39 -2.79 16.59
C ILE A 372 -4.41 -3.36 17.62
N PHE A 373 -3.15 -2.94 17.56
CA PHE A 373 -2.09 -3.59 18.30
C PHE A 373 -2.27 -3.57 19.82
N PHE A 374 -2.69 -2.44 20.40
CA PHE A 374 -2.94 -2.36 21.84
C PHE A 374 -3.94 -3.44 22.30
N ILE A 375 -5.04 -3.62 21.56
CA ILE A 375 -6.06 -4.65 21.83
C ILE A 375 -5.40 -6.03 21.84
N THR A 376 -4.65 -6.35 20.78
CA THR A 376 -4.02 -7.66 20.63
C THR A 376 -2.99 -7.95 21.72
N VAL A 377 -2.27 -6.93 22.19
CA VAL A 377 -1.36 -7.08 23.32
C VAL A 377 -2.13 -7.40 24.61
N CYS A 378 -3.26 -6.75 24.83
CA CYS A 378 -4.13 -7.07 25.96
C CYS A 378 -4.65 -8.51 25.88
N GLU A 379 -5.11 -8.95 24.69
CA GLU A 379 -5.57 -10.33 24.45
C GLU A 379 -4.47 -11.37 24.73
N ILE A 380 -3.22 -11.10 24.35
CA ILE A 380 -2.08 -11.97 24.68
C ILE A 380 -1.91 -12.05 26.20
N LYS A 381 -1.94 -10.92 26.90
CA LYS A 381 -1.74 -10.90 28.34
C LYS A 381 -2.85 -11.64 29.09
N GLU A 382 -4.11 -11.44 28.70
CA GLU A 382 -5.25 -12.20 29.23
C GLU A 382 -5.08 -13.70 28.98
N ALA A 383 -4.73 -14.10 27.76
CA ALA A 383 -4.48 -15.49 27.44
C ALA A 383 -3.36 -16.08 28.32
N LEU A 384 -2.26 -15.36 28.54
CA LEU A 384 -1.17 -15.83 29.41
C LEU A 384 -1.65 -16.02 30.87
N TYR A 385 -2.50 -15.13 31.39
CA TYR A 385 -3.10 -15.32 32.72
C TYR A 385 -4.00 -16.55 32.79
N ASP A 386 -4.82 -16.80 31.78
CA ASP A 386 -5.63 -18.02 31.70
C ASP A 386 -4.75 -19.28 31.67
N TRP A 387 -3.58 -19.20 31.03
CA TRP A 387 -2.65 -20.33 30.91
C TRP A 387 -1.95 -20.63 32.24
N LEU A 388 -1.76 -19.63 33.11
CA LEU A 388 -1.24 -19.83 34.46
C LEU A 388 -2.18 -20.65 35.37
N ILE A 389 -3.49 -20.61 35.08
CA ILE A 389 -4.51 -21.34 35.84
C ILE A 389 -4.72 -22.76 35.28
N CYS A 390 -4.07 -23.09 34.15
CA CYS A 390 -4.24 -24.38 33.48
C CYS A 390 -3.77 -25.56 34.34
N SER A 391 -4.43 -26.71 34.25
CA SER A 391 -4.02 -27.93 34.94
C SER A 391 -2.65 -28.45 34.49
N ASN A 392 -2.23 -28.17 33.26
CA ASN A 392 -0.97 -28.65 32.69
C ASN A 392 0.23 -27.79 33.17
N ASP A 393 1.14 -28.39 33.93
CA ASP A 393 2.30 -27.70 34.51
C ASP A 393 3.32 -27.22 33.48
N VAL A 394 3.43 -27.88 32.32
CA VAL A 394 4.28 -27.40 31.22
C VAL A 394 3.71 -26.09 30.67
N VAL A 395 2.38 -26.03 30.47
CA VAL A 395 1.70 -24.82 29.97
C VAL A 395 1.80 -23.68 31.00
N LYS A 396 1.68 -23.99 32.30
CA LYS A 396 1.91 -22.99 33.37
C LYS A 396 3.33 -22.43 33.32
N THR A 397 4.34 -23.29 33.23
CA THR A 397 5.75 -22.89 33.18
C THR A 397 6.03 -22.04 31.94
N MET A 398 5.51 -22.47 30.78
CA MET A 398 5.58 -21.73 29.52
C MET A 398 4.96 -20.33 29.68
N ALA A 399 3.74 -20.24 30.22
CA ALA A 399 3.05 -18.97 30.43
C ALA A 399 3.80 -18.05 31.40
N SER A 400 4.37 -18.59 32.48
CA SER A 400 5.15 -17.83 33.46
C SER A 400 6.42 -17.22 32.83
N SER A 401 7.16 -18.02 32.05
CA SER A 401 8.35 -17.55 31.33
C SER A 401 8.00 -16.44 30.32
N MET A 402 6.95 -16.66 29.53
CA MET A 402 6.48 -15.69 28.54
C MET A 402 5.99 -14.39 29.20
N LEU A 403 5.26 -14.46 30.31
CA LEU A 403 4.74 -13.29 31.02
C LEU A 403 5.87 -12.45 31.63
N GLN A 404 6.89 -13.09 32.21
CA GLN A 404 8.07 -12.38 32.72
C GLN A 404 8.76 -11.58 31.61
N LYS A 405 8.89 -12.18 30.42
CA LYS A 405 9.45 -11.48 29.26
C LYS A 405 8.54 -10.36 28.76
N PHE A 406 7.24 -10.61 28.73
CA PHE A 406 6.23 -9.64 28.32
C PHE A 406 6.28 -8.36 29.17
N ASP A 407 6.26 -8.48 30.50
CA ASP A 407 6.19 -7.33 31.40
C ASP A 407 7.45 -6.45 31.32
N LYS A 408 8.62 -7.06 31.02
CA LYS A 408 9.86 -6.31 30.76
C LYS A 408 9.74 -5.37 29.56
N TYR A 409 9.08 -5.80 28.49
CA TYR A 409 8.95 -5.01 27.26
C TYR A 409 7.76 -4.04 27.28
N TRP A 410 6.69 -4.39 27.98
CA TRP A 410 5.49 -3.57 28.05
C TRP A 410 5.73 -2.20 28.70
N SER A 411 6.62 -2.14 29.69
CA SER A 411 6.96 -0.90 30.41
C SER A 411 7.49 0.23 29.52
N GLY A 412 8.04 -0.07 28.33
CA GLY A 412 8.72 0.92 27.47
C GLY A 412 8.00 1.32 26.17
N CYS A 413 6.94 0.63 25.73
CA CYS A 413 6.44 0.74 24.34
C CYS A 413 4.95 1.07 24.16
N HIS A 414 4.23 1.53 25.18
CA HIS A 414 2.75 1.60 25.10
C HIS A 414 2.17 2.87 24.45
N ILE A 415 2.86 4.01 24.52
CA ILE A 415 2.23 5.33 24.29
C ILE A 415 1.61 5.45 22.89
N VAL A 416 2.39 5.24 21.82
CA VAL A 416 1.90 5.39 20.44
C VAL A 416 0.73 4.45 20.16
N MET A 417 0.82 3.22 20.65
CA MET A 417 -0.15 2.16 20.39
C MET A 417 -1.46 2.42 21.15
N VAL A 418 -1.35 2.96 22.36
CA VAL A 418 -2.51 3.37 23.16
C VAL A 418 -3.19 4.58 22.52
N ILE A 419 -2.43 5.60 22.12
CA ILE A 419 -3.00 6.78 21.44
C ILE A 419 -3.72 6.34 20.15
N ALA A 420 -3.12 5.44 19.36
CA ALA A 420 -3.75 4.91 18.16
C ALA A 420 -5.08 4.19 18.46
N ALA A 421 -5.16 3.46 19.57
CA ALA A 421 -6.39 2.78 20.00
C ALA A 421 -7.48 3.75 20.49
N ILE A 422 -7.10 4.86 21.15
CA ILE A 422 -8.05 5.92 21.53
C ILE A 422 -8.70 6.53 20.29
N PHE A 423 -7.94 6.73 19.22
CA PHE A 423 -8.49 7.28 17.97
C PHE A 423 -9.28 6.26 17.13
N ASP A 424 -9.45 5.02 17.60
CA ASP A 424 -10.41 4.11 16.99
C ASP A 424 -11.81 4.38 17.56
N PRO A 425 -12.80 4.75 16.72
CA PRO A 425 -14.15 5.11 17.18
C PRO A 425 -14.92 3.93 17.81
N LYS A 426 -14.46 2.68 17.64
CA LYS A 426 -15.04 1.51 18.33
C LYS A 426 -14.58 1.39 19.78
N TYR A 427 -13.47 2.02 20.15
CA TYR A 427 -12.78 1.82 21.42
C TYR A 427 -12.75 3.10 22.26
N LYS A 428 -12.21 4.20 21.71
CA LYS A 428 -12.01 5.47 22.43
C LYS A 428 -11.27 5.27 23.76
N ILE A 429 -11.45 6.18 24.72
CA ILE A 429 -10.83 6.07 26.05
C ILE A 429 -11.36 4.87 26.87
N LYS A 430 -12.54 4.35 26.52
CA LYS A 430 -13.21 3.24 27.23
C LYS A 430 -12.39 1.97 27.24
N ILE A 431 -11.55 1.75 26.22
CA ILE A 431 -10.67 0.59 26.19
C ILE A 431 -9.60 0.61 27.29
N LEU A 432 -9.16 1.81 27.69
CA LEU A 432 -8.19 1.98 28.76
C LEU A 432 -8.86 1.86 30.11
N GLU A 433 -10.05 2.43 30.27
CA GLU A 433 -10.88 2.23 31.47
C GLU A 433 -11.14 0.74 31.75
N PHE A 434 -11.19 -0.10 30.71
CA PHE A 434 -11.33 -1.55 30.85
C PHE A 434 -10.00 -2.25 31.16
N TYR A 435 -8.95 -2.06 30.34
CA TYR A 435 -7.72 -2.84 30.46
C TYR A 435 -6.71 -2.31 31.49
N PHE A 436 -6.64 -1.00 31.73
CA PHE A 436 -5.62 -0.45 32.64
C PHE A 436 -5.84 -0.87 34.09
N PRO A 437 -7.08 -0.96 34.63
CA PRO A 437 -7.31 -1.53 35.95
C PRO A 437 -6.80 -2.97 36.08
N LEU A 438 -6.97 -3.79 35.03
CA LEU A 438 -6.47 -5.17 34.98
C LEU A 438 -4.94 -5.24 34.94
N MET A 439 -4.29 -4.27 34.30
CA MET A 439 -2.83 -4.26 34.11
C MET A 439 -2.05 -3.57 35.24
N TYR A 440 -2.54 -2.42 35.72
CA TYR A 440 -1.82 -1.53 36.61
C TYR A 440 -2.46 -1.41 38.00
N GLY A 441 -3.63 -2.04 38.22
CA GLY A 441 -4.35 -1.98 39.47
C GLY A 441 -4.65 -0.54 39.90
N SER A 442 -4.19 -0.16 41.09
CA SER A 442 -4.42 1.18 41.66
C SER A 442 -3.78 2.32 40.89
N LYS A 443 -2.78 2.06 40.03
CA LYS A 443 -2.12 3.09 39.22
C LYS A 443 -2.86 3.39 37.91
N ALA A 444 -3.91 2.64 37.58
CA ALA A 444 -4.63 2.75 36.30
C ALA A 444 -5.12 4.17 36.01
N SER A 445 -5.78 4.83 36.96
CA SER A 445 -6.33 6.17 36.76
C SER A 445 -5.25 7.20 36.44
N ASN A 446 -4.08 7.11 37.08
CA ASN A 446 -2.96 8.02 36.82
C ASN A 446 -2.39 7.83 35.42
N GLU A 447 -2.31 6.58 34.93
CA GLU A 447 -1.82 6.30 33.57
C GLU A 447 -2.83 6.71 32.50
N ILE A 448 -4.14 6.55 32.76
CA ILE A 448 -5.19 7.04 31.84
C ILE A 448 -5.09 8.56 31.70
N GLU A 449 -4.95 9.29 32.81
CA GLU A 449 -4.88 10.76 32.77
C GLU A 449 -3.63 11.26 32.04
N LYS A 450 -2.45 10.66 32.28
CA LYS A 450 -1.23 10.99 31.54
C LYS A 450 -1.41 10.84 30.03
N ILE A 451 -2.02 9.75 29.58
CA ILE A 451 -2.25 9.51 28.15
C ILE A 451 -3.26 10.52 27.59
N ARG A 452 -4.28 10.87 28.38
CA ARG A 452 -5.25 11.88 28.01
C ARG A 452 -4.59 13.26 27.83
N GLU A 453 -3.75 13.68 28.78
CA GLU A 453 -2.94 14.90 28.69
C GLU A 453 -2.09 14.91 27.42
N MET A 454 -1.42 13.80 27.10
CA MET A 454 -0.63 13.67 25.87
C MET A 454 -1.47 13.82 24.59
N CYS A 455 -2.72 13.35 24.59
CA CYS A 455 -3.62 13.55 23.45
C CYS A 455 -3.99 15.04 23.28
N TYR A 456 -4.17 15.79 24.37
CA TYR A 456 -4.39 17.24 24.31
C TYR A 456 -3.12 18.00 23.89
N GLU A 457 -1.94 17.62 24.38
CA GLU A 457 -0.66 18.17 23.94
C GLU A 457 -0.50 18.03 22.42
N LEU A 458 -0.82 16.84 21.89
CA LEU A 458 -0.75 16.57 20.45
C LEU A 458 -1.76 17.40 19.66
N LEU A 459 -2.99 17.53 20.15
CA LEU A 459 -4.02 18.39 19.55
C LEU A 459 -3.53 19.84 19.46
N PHE A 460 -2.98 20.38 20.55
CA PHE A 460 -2.48 21.75 20.62
C PHE A 460 -1.29 21.99 19.69
N GLU A 461 -0.37 21.02 19.59
CA GLU A 461 0.81 21.09 18.71
C GLU A 461 0.39 21.22 17.23
N TYR A 462 -0.60 20.43 16.80
CA TYR A 462 -1.12 20.48 15.43
C TYR A 462 -1.89 21.78 15.13
N GLN A 463 -2.71 22.27 16.08
CA GLN A 463 -3.42 23.55 15.94
C GLN A 463 -2.46 24.75 15.87
N SER A 464 -1.36 24.70 16.62
CA SER A 464 -0.35 25.76 16.59
C SER A 464 0.36 25.81 15.23
N LYS A 465 0.64 24.66 14.63
CA LYS A 465 1.30 24.54 13.32
C LYS A 465 0.38 24.94 12.16
N SER A 466 -0.92 24.66 12.22
CA SER A 466 -1.89 25.10 11.20
C SER A 466 -2.05 26.63 11.16
N ASN A 467 -1.99 27.28 12.32
CA ASN A 467 -2.13 28.74 12.44
C ASN A 467 -0.91 29.52 11.93
N LEU A 468 0.29 28.92 11.95
CA LEU A 468 1.52 29.54 11.42
C LEU A 468 1.55 29.56 9.88
N GLY A 469 0.96 28.54 9.24
CA GLY A 469 0.88 28.43 7.78
C GLY A 469 0.08 29.55 7.10
N GLN A 470 -0.87 30.17 7.81
CA GLN A 470 -1.66 31.30 7.29
C GLN A 470 -0.95 32.65 7.36
N LYS A 471 0.13 32.80 8.17
CA LYS A 471 0.81 34.10 8.38
C LYS A 471 1.93 34.41 7.38
N THR A 472 2.28 33.50 6.46
CA THR A 472 3.46 33.67 5.59
C THR A 472 3.17 34.37 4.24
N SER A 473 1.99 34.96 4.06
CA SER A 473 1.65 35.76 2.86
C SER A 473 1.35 37.24 3.14
N SER A 474 2.15 37.93 3.97
CA SER A 474 2.23 39.40 3.96
C SER A 474 3.39 39.90 4.82
N TYR A 475 4.37 40.56 4.21
CA TYR A 475 5.39 41.32 4.92
C TYR A 475 4.84 42.71 5.30
N GLY A 476 4.91 43.08 6.57
CA GLY A 476 4.66 44.44 7.07
C GLY A 476 4.76 44.54 8.59
N THR A 477 5.68 45.36 9.08
CA THR A 477 6.09 45.53 10.48
C THR A 477 5.13 46.41 11.30
N SER A 478 4.70 45.98 12.50
CA SER A 478 4.74 46.77 13.76
C SER A 478 4.05 46.06 14.94
N SER A 479 4.62 46.20 16.13
CA SER A 479 4.17 45.64 17.41
C SER A 479 2.82 46.17 17.90
N GLY A 480 1.97 45.28 18.44
CA GLY A 480 0.87 45.63 19.34
C GLY A 480 -0.34 44.70 19.27
N SER A 481 -0.54 43.90 20.33
CA SER A 481 -1.79 43.25 20.79
C SER A 481 -2.63 42.38 19.83
N ASN A 482 -2.77 41.10 20.21
CA ASN A 482 -3.74 40.08 19.76
C ASN A 482 -4.96 40.57 18.97
N LEU A 483 -5.00 40.30 17.67
CA LEU A 483 -6.21 40.07 16.89
C LEU A 483 -5.85 39.38 15.57
N LEU A 484 -6.58 38.32 15.21
CA LEU A 484 -6.51 37.68 13.91
C LEU A 484 -7.10 38.65 12.88
N GLU A 485 -6.27 39.31 12.08
CA GLU A 485 -6.73 40.02 10.88
C GLU A 485 -7.20 38.99 9.85
N LEU A 486 -8.51 38.74 9.83
CA LEU A 486 -9.20 38.18 8.68
C LEU A 486 -9.13 39.22 7.56
N ASN A 487 -8.69 38.82 6.37
CA ASN A 487 -8.74 39.65 5.16
C ASN A 487 -10.17 40.16 4.95
N TYR A 488 -10.35 41.47 5.16
CA TYR A 488 -11.60 42.16 4.92
C TYR A 488 -11.89 42.19 3.41
N ASP A 489 -12.83 41.36 2.96
CA ASP A 489 -13.51 41.57 1.69
C ASP A 489 -14.85 42.27 1.98
N GLU A 490 -14.89 43.59 1.79
CA GLU A 490 -16.09 44.43 2.03
C GLU A 490 -17.29 44.05 1.13
N GLN A 491 -17.12 43.13 0.17
CA GLN A 491 -18.18 42.68 -0.73
C GLN A 491 -19.10 41.57 -0.19
N TYR A 492 -18.78 40.91 0.94
CA TYR A 492 -19.59 39.80 1.46
C TYR A 492 -20.60 40.24 2.55
N PRO A 493 -21.93 40.08 2.34
CA PRO A 493 -22.99 40.57 3.23
C PRO A 493 -23.02 39.98 4.65
N LEU A 494 -22.38 38.82 4.85
CA LEU A 494 -22.40 38.05 6.11
C LEU A 494 -21.17 38.26 7.00
N SER A 495 -20.19 39.04 6.57
CA SER A 495 -19.01 39.38 7.40
C SER A 495 -19.38 39.96 8.77
N LYS A 496 -20.47 40.74 8.84
CA LYS A 496 -21.02 41.27 10.10
C LYS A 496 -21.66 40.19 10.98
N PHE A 497 -22.23 39.15 10.36
CA PHE A 497 -22.77 37.99 11.06
C PHE A 497 -21.64 37.15 11.65
N ASP A 498 -20.56 36.94 10.90
CA ASP A 498 -19.37 36.23 11.39
C ASP A 498 -18.74 36.95 12.59
N LEU A 499 -18.65 38.29 12.53
CA LEU A 499 -18.19 39.13 13.65
C LEU A 499 -19.13 39.06 14.87
N PHE A 500 -20.45 39.03 14.63
CA PHE A 500 -21.46 38.88 15.68
C PHE A 500 -21.34 37.51 16.36
N VAL A 501 -21.24 36.42 15.59
CA VAL A 501 -21.07 35.06 16.11
C VAL A 501 -19.78 34.96 16.92
N HIS A 502 -18.66 35.50 16.43
CA HIS A 502 -17.38 35.47 17.13
C HIS A 502 -17.43 36.20 18.47
N ASN A 503 -18.11 37.34 18.53
CA ASN A 503 -18.30 38.12 19.76
C ASN A 503 -19.32 37.49 20.74
N THR A 504 -20.22 36.64 20.26
CA THR A 504 -21.26 35.99 21.09
C THR A 504 -20.79 34.66 21.70
N ILE A 505 -19.70 34.07 21.19
CA ILE A 505 -19.13 32.80 21.69
C ILE A 505 -18.20 32.99 22.92
N GLY A 506 -17.93 34.24 23.34
CA GLY A 506 -17.21 34.52 24.58
C GLY A 506 -18.01 34.10 25.82
N GLU A 507 -17.39 33.29 26.69
CA GLU A 507 -17.85 32.87 28.03
C GLU A 507 -18.71 31.59 28.16
N SER A 508 -18.37 30.54 27.39
CA SER A 508 -18.60 29.17 27.86
C SER A 508 -17.34 28.34 27.60
N HIS A 509 -16.97 27.40 28.48
CA HIS A 509 -15.84 26.50 28.26
C HIS A 509 -15.97 25.85 26.87
N THR A 510 -15.19 26.32 25.89
CA THR A 510 -15.21 25.79 24.53
C THR A 510 -14.63 24.39 24.57
N LYS A 511 -15.48 23.37 24.48
CA LYS A 511 -15.05 21.98 24.38
C LYS A 511 -14.11 21.82 23.19
N SER A 512 -13.00 21.13 23.38
CA SER A 512 -12.05 20.86 22.32
C SER A 512 -12.61 19.81 21.35
N GLU A 513 -12.02 19.72 20.17
CA GLU A 513 -12.34 18.69 19.17
C GLU A 513 -12.24 17.27 19.75
N LEU A 514 -11.25 17.03 20.61
CA LEU A 514 -11.04 15.77 21.32
C LEU A 514 -12.19 15.47 22.30
N ASP A 515 -12.71 16.48 23.00
CA ASP A 515 -13.83 16.30 23.93
C ASP A 515 -15.09 15.84 23.19
N TYR A 516 -15.41 16.47 22.06
CA TYR A 516 -16.54 16.05 21.23
C TYR A 516 -16.37 14.62 20.71
N TYR A 517 -15.18 14.25 20.25
CA TYR A 517 -14.89 12.90 19.78
C TYR A 517 -15.03 11.87 20.91
N LEU A 518 -14.51 12.15 22.11
CA LEU A 518 -14.56 11.22 23.24
C LEU A 518 -15.96 11.07 23.84
N GLU A 519 -16.79 12.11 23.80
CA GLU A 519 -18.17 12.10 24.30
C GLU A 519 -19.15 11.36 23.37
N GLU A 520 -18.86 11.31 22.06
CA GLU A 520 -19.70 10.55 21.12
C GLU A 520 -19.74 9.05 21.49
N SER A 521 -20.89 8.40 21.25
CA SER A 521 -21.04 6.96 21.50
C SER A 521 -20.03 6.12 20.73
N ILE A 522 -19.54 5.04 21.35
CA ILE A 522 -18.68 4.05 20.68
C ILE A 522 -19.44 3.32 19.56
N LEU A 523 -18.74 3.00 18.48
CA LEU A 523 -19.32 2.26 17.37
C LEU A 523 -19.36 0.75 17.64
N PRO A 524 -20.36 0.02 17.10
CA PRO A 524 -20.41 -1.43 17.21
C PRO A 524 -19.24 -2.08 16.47
N ARG A 525 -18.69 -3.13 17.06
CA ARG A 525 -17.60 -3.93 16.49
C ARG A 525 -18.15 -4.78 15.35
N ASN A 526 -18.03 -4.30 14.11
CA ASN A 526 -18.37 -5.07 12.91
C ASN A 526 -17.09 -5.49 12.16
N SER A 527 -17.12 -6.66 11.51
CA SER A 527 -15.94 -7.27 10.85
C SER A 527 -15.51 -6.53 9.58
N ASN A 528 -16.40 -5.72 9.00
CA ASN A 528 -16.18 -5.02 7.74
C ASN A 528 -15.91 -3.52 7.96
N PHE A 529 -15.58 -3.12 9.19
CA PHE A 529 -15.37 -1.71 9.54
C PHE A 529 -14.01 -1.27 9.02
N ASP A 530 -14.01 -0.30 8.11
CA ASP A 530 -12.80 0.37 7.66
C ASP A 530 -12.63 1.70 8.42
N VAL A 531 -11.64 1.72 9.30
CA VAL A 531 -11.33 2.87 10.14
C VAL A 531 -10.79 4.06 9.34
N LEU A 532 -10.07 3.82 8.24
CA LEU A 532 -9.55 4.89 7.37
C LEU A 532 -10.69 5.56 6.62
N SER A 533 -11.60 4.77 6.04
CA SER A 533 -12.82 5.30 5.40
C SER A 533 -13.71 6.07 6.38
N TRP A 534 -13.77 5.65 7.65
CA TRP A 534 -14.52 6.36 8.68
C TRP A 534 -13.91 7.74 8.95
N TRP A 535 -12.60 7.83 9.16
CA TRP A 535 -11.90 9.10 9.40
C TRP A 535 -11.87 9.99 8.16
N LYS A 536 -11.85 9.43 6.95
CA LYS A 536 -12.04 10.19 5.70
C LYS A 536 -13.37 10.94 5.67
N THR A 537 -14.44 10.26 6.08
CA THR A 537 -15.81 10.77 5.96
C THR A 537 -16.23 11.63 7.15
N ASN A 538 -15.91 11.19 8.37
CA ASN A 538 -16.29 11.87 9.61
C ASN A 538 -15.24 12.85 10.11
N GLY A 539 -14.00 12.76 9.62
CA GLY A 539 -12.92 13.68 9.99
C GLY A 539 -13.15 15.13 9.56
N ILE A 540 -14.12 15.41 8.70
CA ILE A 540 -14.56 16.79 8.41
C ILE A 540 -15.08 17.47 9.69
N LYS A 541 -15.70 16.72 10.62
CA LYS A 541 -16.10 17.21 11.94
C LYS A 541 -14.91 17.44 12.88
N TYR A 542 -13.79 16.79 12.57
CA TYR A 542 -12.61 16.72 13.41
C TYR A 542 -11.34 16.98 12.58
N PRO A 543 -11.13 18.22 12.07
CA PRO A 543 -10.02 18.49 11.14
C PRO A 543 -8.64 18.25 11.74
N THR A 544 -8.42 18.56 13.02
CA THR A 544 -7.11 18.40 13.66
C THR A 544 -6.83 16.95 14.00
N LEU A 545 -7.81 16.26 14.60
CA LEU A 545 -7.72 14.84 14.92
C LEU A 545 -7.56 14.03 13.64
N GLN A 546 -8.22 14.42 12.55
CA GLN A 546 -8.06 13.79 11.26
C GLN A 546 -6.59 13.82 10.79
N MET A 547 -5.89 14.95 10.95
CA MET A 547 -4.45 15.06 10.65
C MET A 547 -3.60 14.18 11.57
N ILE A 548 -3.88 14.21 12.87
CA ILE A 548 -3.17 13.39 13.87
C ILE A 548 -3.32 11.90 13.55
N VAL A 549 -4.53 11.45 13.26
CA VAL A 549 -4.82 10.05 12.96
C VAL A 549 -4.11 9.62 11.69
N ARG A 550 -4.09 10.46 10.66
CA ARG A 550 -3.38 10.19 9.41
C ARG A 550 -1.90 9.90 9.65
N ASP A 551 -1.27 10.63 10.58
CA ASP A 551 0.14 10.46 10.91
C ASP A 551 0.40 9.27 11.85
N ILE A 552 -0.47 9.04 12.85
CA ILE A 552 -0.34 7.93 13.80
C ILE A 552 -0.64 6.59 13.15
N TYR A 553 -1.66 6.50 12.30
CA TYR A 553 -2.07 5.25 11.68
C TYR A 553 -1.12 4.80 10.56
N ALA A 554 -0.33 5.72 10.04
CA ALA A 554 0.78 5.41 9.16
C ALA A 554 1.94 4.68 9.88
N ILE A 555 2.01 4.73 11.21
CA ILE A 555 3.12 4.13 11.96
C ILE A 555 3.06 2.60 11.84
N PRO A 556 4.10 1.99 11.24
CA PRO A 556 4.19 0.55 11.12
C PRO A 556 4.58 -0.03 12.47
N ILE A 557 3.76 -0.96 12.98
CA ILE A 557 4.09 -1.64 14.24
C ILE A 557 4.96 -2.89 14.00
N PHE A 558 4.97 -3.39 12.75
CA PHE A 558 5.64 -4.62 12.33
C PHE A 558 6.61 -4.36 11.19
N THR A 559 7.83 -4.90 11.27
CA THR A 559 8.86 -4.82 10.20
C THR A 559 8.69 -5.88 9.10
N VAL A 560 7.71 -6.80 9.21
CA VAL A 560 7.58 -8.02 8.37
C VAL A 560 7.47 -7.75 6.86
N ALA A 561 7.14 -6.53 6.46
CA ALA A 561 7.11 -6.13 5.05
C ALA A 561 8.45 -6.38 4.33
N SER A 562 9.58 -6.23 5.02
CA SER A 562 10.92 -6.48 4.46
C SER A 562 11.12 -7.97 4.13
N GLU A 563 10.90 -8.87 5.10
CA GLU A 563 11.16 -10.31 4.94
C GLU A 563 10.40 -10.95 3.77
N SER A 564 9.17 -10.50 3.52
CA SER A 564 8.35 -10.99 2.42
C SER A 564 8.83 -10.50 1.05
N ALA A 565 9.28 -9.25 0.93
CA ALA A 565 9.88 -8.71 -0.30
C ALA A 565 11.20 -9.44 -0.64
N PHE A 566 11.92 -9.89 0.39
CA PHE A 566 13.17 -10.65 0.23
C PHE A 566 12.97 -12.17 0.06
N SER A 567 11.77 -12.70 0.36
CA SER A 567 11.43 -14.12 0.19
C SER A 567 10.77 -14.44 -1.16
N THR A 568 10.20 -13.45 -1.86
CA THR A 568 9.51 -13.64 -3.15
C THR A 568 10.41 -13.97 -4.34
N GLY A 569 11.72 -13.90 -4.18
CA GLY A 569 12.68 -14.23 -5.24
C GLY A 569 12.94 -15.73 -5.40
N GLY A 570 11.94 -16.60 -5.54
CA GLY A 570 12.18 -18.02 -5.81
C GLY A 570 10.91 -18.88 -5.91
N SER A 571 10.72 -19.55 -7.04
CA SER A 571 9.64 -20.51 -7.28
C SER A 571 9.67 -21.65 -6.25
N GLY A 572 8.61 -21.78 -5.44
CA GLY A 572 8.13 -23.05 -4.88
C GLY A 572 9.07 -23.92 -4.03
N SER A 573 10.19 -23.39 -3.52
CA SER A 573 11.06 -24.11 -2.58
C SER A 573 11.43 -23.21 -1.41
N ASP A 574 11.11 -23.66 -0.19
CA ASP A 574 11.29 -22.98 1.10
C ASP A 574 12.76 -22.77 1.53
N GLN A 575 13.62 -22.29 0.64
CA GLN A 575 14.90 -21.70 1.00
C GLN A 575 15.03 -20.31 0.36
N PRO A 576 15.53 -19.29 1.10
CA PRO A 576 15.81 -17.98 0.52
C PRO A 576 16.75 -18.18 -0.66
N SER A 577 16.36 -17.70 -1.84
CA SER A 577 17.16 -17.97 -3.03
C SER A 577 18.55 -17.36 -2.88
N PRO A 578 19.59 -17.97 -3.49
CA PRO A 578 20.96 -17.45 -3.45
C PRO A 578 21.11 -16.04 -4.03
N LYS A 579 20.06 -15.49 -4.67
CA LYS A 579 20.05 -14.16 -5.31
C LYS A 579 19.74 -13.02 -4.34
N ALA A 580 19.00 -13.27 -3.25
CA ALA A 580 18.72 -12.24 -2.24
C ALA A 580 19.95 -11.91 -1.36
N ILE A 581 20.94 -12.80 -1.34
CA ILE A 581 22.02 -12.80 -0.34
C ILE A 581 23.29 -12.08 -0.84
N ASN A 582 23.36 -11.75 -2.13
CA ASN A 582 24.45 -10.96 -2.74
C ASN A 582 23.86 -9.71 -3.42
N MET A 583 23.70 -8.60 -2.68
CA MET A 583 23.24 -7.33 -3.27
C MET A 583 24.38 -6.33 -3.50
N PRO A 584 24.90 -6.20 -4.74
CA PRO A 584 25.60 -5.00 -5.18
C PRO A 584 24.69 -3.76 -5.07
N SER A 585 25.24 -2.54 -4.97
CA SER A 585 24.45 -1.30 -4.92
C SER A 585 23.45 -1.13 -6.08
N ASN A 586 23.67 -1.85 -7.18
CA ASN A 586 22.75 -1.85 -8.31
C ASN A 586 21.45 -2.62 -8.03
N VAL A 587 21.49 -3.67 -7.20
CA VAL A 587 20.29 -4.46 -6.81
C VAL A 587 19.49 -3.70 -5.75
N ALA A 588 20.15 -2.96 -4.87
CA ALA A 588 19.52 -2.02 -3.94
C ALA A 588 18.62 -1.02 -4.68
N ARG A 589 19.23 -0.24 -5.59
CA ARG A 589 18.52 0.74 -6.43
C ARG A 589 17.48 0.13 -7.37
N PHE A 590 17.63 -1.16 -7.67
CA PHE A 590 16.65 -1.89 -8.46
C PHE A 590 15.35 -2.12 -7.70
N LEU A 591 15.46 -2.56 -6.44
CA LEU A 591 14.29 -2.75 -5.58
C LEU A 591 13.62 -1.41 -5.27
N GLU A 592 14.41 -0.36 -5.04
CA GLU A 592 13.92 1.01 -4.85
C GLU A 592 13.13 1.48 -6.09
N ALA A 593 13.71 1.36 -7.29
CA ALA A 593 13.04 1.73 -8.53
C ALA A 593 11.79 0.89 -8.80
N ARG A 594 11.78 -0.38 -8.39
CA ARG A 594 10.61 -1.26 -8.57
C ARG A 594 9.44 -0.80 -7.72
N GLY A 595 9.66 -0.56 -6.43
CA GLY A 595 8.60 -0.02 -5.55
C GLY A 595 8.01 1.26 -6.14
N MET A 596 8.87 2.23 -6.47
CA MET A 596 8.43 3.48 -7.09
C MET A 596 7.65 3.29 -8.40
N LEU A 597 8.01 2.31 -9.23
CA LEU A 597 7.30 2.03 -10.49
C LEU A 597 5.98 1.29 -10.29
N GLU A 598 5.90 0.37 -9.33
CA GLU A 598 4.65 -0.29 -8.96
C GLU A 598 3.64 0.74 -8.44
N ASP A 599 4.08 1.66 -7.58
CA ASP A 599 3.25 2.74 -7.06
C ASP A 599 2.91 3.77 -8.13
N ALA A 600 3.87 4.17 -8.97
CA ALA A 600 3.57 5.00 -10.13
C ALA A 600 2.60 4.33 -11.09
N LEU A 601 2.56 2.99 -11.17
CA LEU A 601 1.57 2.26 -11.94
C LEU A 601 0.23 2.17 -11.19
N GLU A 602 0.21 2.01 -9.86
CA GLU A 602 -1.03 2.06 -9.08
C GLU A 602 -1.67 3.45 -9.17
N VAL A 603 -0.86 4.50 -9.00
CA VAL A 603 -1.22 5.92 -9.15
C VAL A 603 -1.53 6.26 -10.61
N ALA A 604 -0.76 5.79 -11.60
CA ALA A 604 -1.05 6.02 -13.03
C ALA A 604 -2.13 5.09 -13.58
N THR A 605 -2.51 4.03 -12.86
CA THR A 605 -3.82 3.37 -12.99
C THR A 605 -4.91 4.14 -12.24
N ASP A 606 -4.66 5.44 -12.08
CA ASP A 606 -5.59 6.53 -11.82
C ASP A 606 -6.95 6.23 -12.48
N PRO A 607 -8.07 6.51 -11.80
CA PRO A 607 -9.34 6.79 -12.46
C PRO A 607 -9.17 7.53 -13.80
N ASP A 608 -8.23 8.47 -13.93
CA ASP A 608 -7.97 9.21 -15.18
C ASP A 608 -7.33 8.38 -16.31
N TYR A 609 -6.53 7.34 -16.03
CA TYR A 609 -6.06 6.41 -17.07
C TYR A 609 -7.15 5.41 -17.47
N ARG A 610 -8.02 5.03 -16.52
CA ARG A 610 -9.25 4.29 -16.83
C ARG A 610 -10.24 5.16 -17.61
N PHE A 611 -10.26 6.46 -17.35
CA PHE A 611 -11.03 7.45 -18.10
C PHE A 611 -10.47 7.62 -19.50
N ASP A 612 -9.16 7.77 -19.68
CA ASP A 612 -8.53 7.89 -20.99
C ASP A 612 -8.68 6.60 -21.81
N LEU A 613 -8.58 5.42 -21.19
CA LEU A 613 -8.85 4.14 -21.85
C LEU A 613 -10.35 4.00 -22.20
N ALA A 614 -11.27 4.35 -21.29
CA ALA A 614 -12.72 4.32 -21.55
C ALA A 614 -13.18 5.38 -22.57
N ILE A 615 -12.54 6.56 -22.59
CA ILE A 615 -12.74 7.62 -23.58
C ILE A 615 -12.17 7.18 -24.92
N GLN A 616 -10.98 6.57 -24.96
CA GLN A 616 -10.42 6.03 -26.21
C GLN A 616 -11.32 4.93 -26.77
N LEU A 617 -11.74 3.96 -25.94
CA LEU A 617 -12.64 2.88 -26.34
C LEU A 617 -14.04 3.40 -26.75
N GLY A 618 -14.61 4.34 -25.99
CA GLY A 618 -15.91 4.95 -26.30
C GLY A 618 -15.89 5.87 -27.52
N ARG A 619 -14.79 6.59 -27.77
CA ARG A 619 -14.60 7.41 -28.99
C ARG A 619 -14.38 6.53 -30.22
N LEU A 620 -13.64 5.43 -30.09
CA LEU A 620 -13.47 4.43 -31.17
C LEU A 620 -14.82 3.78 -31.55
N GLY A 621 -15.74 3.65 -30.59
CA GLY A 621 -17.10 3.12 -30.79
C GLY A 621 -18.21 4.16 -31.07
N CYS A 622 -17.87 5.45 -31.17
CA CYS A 622 -18.84 6.55 -31.33
C CYS A 622 -19.95 6.62 -30.25
N TRP A 623 -19.63 6.32 -28.98
CA TRP A 623 -20.62 6.38 -27.88
C TRP A 623 -21.00 7.84 -27.56
N SER A 624 -22.24 8.08 -27.16
CA SER A 624 -22.66 9.41 -26.73
C SER A 624 -21.97 9.83 -25.43
N GLN A 625 -21.68 11.14 -25.29
CA GLN A 625 -20.88 11.66 -24.17
C GLN A 625 -21.51 11.38 -22.79
N ASN A 626 -22.85 11.33 -22.72
CA ASN A 626 -23.58 11.04 -21.48
C ASN A 626 -23.35 9.59 -21.04
N VAL A 627 -23.29 8.65 -21.98
CA VAL A 627 -23.03 7.22 -21.71
C VAL A 627 -21.60 7.01 -21.21
N ILE A 628 -20.63 7.68 -21.85
CA ILE A 628 -19.21 7.60 -21.44
C ILE A 628 -19.08 8.05 -19.97
N ARG A 629 -19.73 9.17 -19.60
CA ARG A 629 -19.72 9.69 -18.22
C ARG A 629 -20.39 8.74 -17.22
N ALA A 630 -21.57 8.21 -17.55
CA ALA A 630 -22.32 7.31 -16.66
C ALA A 630 -21.61 5.97 -16.45
N THR A 631 -21.03 5.40 -17.51
CA THR A 631 -20.24 4.16 -17.46
C THR A 631 -18.98 4.34 -16.61
N TYR A 632 -18.29 5.47 -16.77
CA TYR A 632 -17.12 5.81 -15.97
C TYR A 632 -17.43 5.93 -14.47
N ALA A 633 -18.54 6.58 -14.10
CA ALA A 633 -18.96 6.69 -12.70
C ALA A 633 -19.09 5.30 -12.04
N TRP A 634 -19.60 4.31 -12.77
CA TRP A 634 -19.69 2.92 -12.30
C TRP A 634 -18.33 2.21 -12.17
N LEU A 635 -17.40 2.45 -13.10
CA LEU A 635 -16.07 1.84 -13.08
C LEU A 635 -15.14 2.48 -12.02
N LYS A 636 -15.38 3.74 -11.66
CA LYS A 636 -14.63 4.48 -10.64
C LYS A 636 -14.76 3.85 -9.24
N GLU A 637 -15.94 3.34 -8.89
CA GLU A 637 -16.22 2.84 -7.52
C GLU A 637 -15.74 1.40 -7.22
N ARG A 638 -14.93 0.79 -8.11
CA ARG A 638 -14.65 -0.66 -8.18
C ARG A 638 -15.95 -1.49 -8.32
N LEU A 639 -15.99 -2.37 -9.31
CA LEU A 639 -17.14 -3.26 -9.51
C LEU A 639 -17.27 -4.20 -8.32
N ARG A 640 -18.40 -4.10 -7.61
CA ARG A 640 -18.75 -4.99 -6.49
C ARG A 640 -19.42 -6.25 -7.01
N SER A 641 -19.30 -7.35 -6.27
CA SER A 641 -20.09 -8.56 -6.55
C SER A 641 -21.59 -8.22 -6.53
N ARG A 642 -22.32 -8.66 -7.55
CA ARG A 642 -23.78 -8.46 -7.71
C ARG A 642 -24.47 -9.81 -7.63
N CYS A 643 -25.56 -9.88 -6.87
CA CYS A 643 -26.38 -11.08 -6.79
C CYS A 643 -27.15 -11.30 -8.10
N ILE A 644 -27.02 -12.49 -8.70
CA ILE A 644 -27.64 -12.88 -9.97
C ILE A 644 -28.85 -13.81 -9.80
N THR A 645 -29.24 -14.12 -8.56
CA THR A 645 -30.39 -14.96 -8.22
C THR A 645 -31.43 -14.19 -7.41
N ARG A 646 -32.69 -14.63 -7.46
CA ARG A 646 -33.79 -14.11 -6.62
C ARG A 646 -34.69 -15.24 -6.13
N ASP A 647 -35.10 -15.13 -4.87
CA ASP A 647 -36.02 -16.07 -4.23
C ASP A 647 -37.47 -15.76 -4.64
N LEU A 648 -37.79 -16.04 -5.90
CA LEU A 648 -39.15 -16.08 -6.43
C LEU A 648 -39.64 -17.52 -6.48
N LYS A 649 -40.96 -17.74 -6.55
CA LYS A 649 -41.63 -19.07 -6.51
C LYS A 649 -41.08 -20.13 -7.49
N TRP A 650 -40.22 -19.74 -8.44
CA TRP A 650 -39.63 -20.60 -9.47
C TRP A 650 -38.08 -20.58 -9.52
N GLY A 651 -37.38 -20.05 -8.52
CA GLY A 651 -35.90 -20.06 -8.49
C GLY A 651 -35.28 -19.43 -9.74
N VAL A 652 -35.61 -18.16 -9.99
CA VAL A 652 -35.34 -17.48 -11.27
C VAL A 652 -34.07 -16.64 -11.18
N PHE A 653 -33.36 -16.52 -12.30
CA PHE A 653 -32.30 -15.53 -12.46
C PHE A 653 -32.84 -14.12 -12.17
N TYR A 654 -31.99 -13.27 -11.61
CA TYR A 654 -32.33 -11.89 -11.39
C TYR A 654 -32.53 -11.19 -12.75
N VAL A 655 -33.67 -10.52 -12.94
CA VAL A 655 -34.06 -9.96 -14.25
C VAL A 655 -33.01 -9.05 -14.89
N TRP A 656 -32.20 -8.38 -14.07
CA TRP A 656 -31.13 -7.49 -14.53
C TRP A 656 -29.85 -8.21 -14.97
N PHE A 657 -29.77 -9.52 -14.76
CA PHE A 657 -28.72 -10.39 -15.28
C PHE A 657 -29.14 -11.05 -16.60
N ASP A 658 -30.36 -11.56 -16.72
CA ASP A 658 -30.81 -12.33 -17.88
C ASP A 658 -31.57 -11.52 -18.94
N ALA A 659 -32.12 -10.34 -18.62
CA ALA A 659 -32.83 -9.53 -19.61
C ALA A 659 -31.99 -9.18 -20.87
N PRO A 660 -30.70 -8.82 -20.76
CA PRO A 660 -29.86 -8.59 -21.95
C PRO A 660 -29.59 -9.86 -22.78
N ILE A 661 -29.62 -11.05 -22.16
CA ILE A 661 -29.52 -12.33 -22.88
C ILE A 661 -30.74 -12.52 -23.79
N GLY A 662 -31.85 -11.85 -23.48
CA GLY A 662 -33.03 -11.74 -24.32
C GLY A 662 -32.73 -11.35 -25.78
N TYR A 663 -31.72 -10.50 -26.04
CA TYR A 663 -31.37 -10.17 -27.42
C TYR A 663 -30.87 -11.37 -28.22
N VAL A 664 -30.06 -12.22 -27.58
CA VAL A 664 -29.52 -13.42 -28.18
C VAL A 664 -30.63 -14.45 -28.38
N SER A 665 -31.47 -14.65 -27.36
CA SER A 665 -32.57 -15.62 -27.45
C SER A 665 -33.62 -15.23 -28.49
N ILE A 666 -33.97 -13.95 -28.61
CA ILE A 666 -34.87 -13.45 -29.67
C ILE A 666 -34.26 -13.71 -31.06
N THR A 667 -32.95 -13.50 -31.22
CA THR A 667 -32.25 -13.79 -32.48
C THR A 667 -32.26 -15.28 -32.79
N ALA A 668 -32.05 -16.13 -31.78
CA ALA A 668 -32.10 -17.58 -31.91
C ALA A 668 -33.51 -18.10 -32.25
N CYS A 669 -34.57 -17.46 -31.75
CA CYS A 669 -35.94 -17.74 -32.15
C CYS A 669 -36.23 -17.32 -33.60
N TYR A 670 -35.58 -16.25 -34.06
CA TYR A 670 -35.75 -15.76 -35.43
C TYR A 670 -34.99 -16.60 -36.46
N THR A 671 -33.77 -17.06 -36.13
CA THR A 671 -32.94 -17.85 -37.05
C THR A 671 -32.06 -18.87 -36.31
N PRO A 672 -31.91 -20.10 -36.85
CA PRO A 672 -30.97 -21.08 -36.32
C PRO A 672 -29.50 -20.66 -36.47
N GLU A 673 -29.19 -19.71 -37.36
CA GLU A 673 -27.83 -19.21 -37.61
C GLU A 673 -27.46 -17.99 -36.74
N TRP A 674 -28.11 -17.82 -35.59
CA TRP A 674 -27.94 -16.65 -34.72
C TRP A 674 -26.49 -16.39 -34.27
N GLU A 675 -25.67 -17.44 -34.18
CA GLU A 675 -24.24 -17.32 -33.83
C GLU A 675 -23.45 -16.50 -34.85
N LYS A 676 -23.87 -16.47 -36.13
CA LYS A 676 -23.22 -15.60 -37.14
C LYS A 676 -23.35 -14.11 -36.82
N TRP A 677 -24.30 -13.73 -35.97
CA TRP A 677 -24.53 -12.36 -35.51
C TRP A 677 -23.88 -12.10 -34.15
N TRP A 678 -24.08 -13.03 -33.19
CA TRP A 678 -23.67 -12.82 -31.80
C TRP A 678 -22.31 -13.43 -31.43
N LYS A 679 -21.70 -14.24 -32.30
CA LYS A 679 -20.35 -14.82 -32.09
C LYS A 679 -19.41 -14.58 -33.29
N ASN A 680 -19.50 -13.38 -33.87
CA ASN A 680 -18.74 -13.02 -35.07
C ASN A 680 -18.28 -11.55 -35.01
N PRO A 681 -17.48 -11.17 -33.99
CA PRO A 681 -17.08 -9.78 -33.77
C PRO A 681 -16.26 -9.17 -34.92
N GLU A 682 -15.62 -9.99 -35.77
CA GLU A 682 -14.82 -9.49 -36.90
C GLU A 682 -15.68 -8.96 -38.05
N ASN A 683 -16.92 -9.44 -38.18
CA ASN A 683 -17.80 -9.11 -39.31
C ASN A 683 -19.10 -8.42 -38.89
N VAL A 684 -19.35 -8.29 -37.58
CA VAL A 684 -20.60 -7.75 -37.05
C VAL A 684 -20.34 -6.56 -36.14
N ASP A 685 -20.86 -5.40 -36.54
CA ASP A 685 -20.86 -4.19 -35.73
C ASP A 685 -22.19 -4.07 -34.97
N LEU A 686 -22.16 -4.28 -33.66
CA LEU A 686 -23.36 -4.22 -32.82
C LEU A 686 -23.68 -2.79 -32.34
N TYR A 687 -24.90 -2.32 -32.66
CA TYR A 687 -25.44 -1.02 -32.23
C TYR A 687 -26.60 -1.22 -31.26
N GLN A 688 -26.61 -0.48 -30.14
CA GLN A 688 -27.68 -0.54 -29.14
C GLN A 688 -28.32 0.83 -28.90
N PHE A 689 -29.66 0.85 -28.81
CA PHE A 689 -30.46 2.04 -28.58
C PHE A 689 -31.29 1.87 -27.32
N MET A 690 -31.22 2.80 -26.37
CA MET A 690 -31.92 2.69 -25.09
C MET A 690 -32.12 4.04 -24.38
N GLY A 691 -32.96 4.06 -23.35
CA GLY A 691 -33.03 5.17 -22.39
C GLY A 691 -31.86 5.14 -21.38
N LYS A 692 -31.58 6.27 -20.74
CA LYS A 692 -30.39 6.44 -19.88
C LYS A 692 -30.28 5.48 -18.69
N ASP A 693 -31.40 4.96 -18.20
CA ASP A 693 -31.40 4.08 -17.01
C ASP A 693 -30.77 2.72 -17.27
N ASN A 694 -30.67 2.33 -18.55
CA ASN A 694 -30.15 1.02 -18.93
C ASN A 694 -28.63 1.04 -19.19
N VAL A 695 -28.00 2.21 -19.18
CA VAL A 695 -26.59 2.38 -19.60
C VAL A 695 -25.65 1.41 -18.90
N SER A 696 -25.67 1.36 -17.57
CA SER A 696 -24.74 0.51 -16.79
C SER A 696 -24.93 -0.98 -17.07
N PHE A 697 -26.14 -1.41 -17.42
CA PHE A 697 -26.41 -2.82 -17.74
C PHE A 697 -25.77 -3.21 -19.06
N HIS A 698 -25.81 -2.33 -20.07
CA HIS A 698 -25.29 -2.62 -21.40
C HIS A 698 -23.83 -2.25 -21.60
N THR A 699 -23.28 -1.34 -20.79
CA THR A 699 -21.86 -0.94 -20.87
C THR A 699 -20.97 -1.67 -19.87
N VAL A 700 -21.52 -2.24 -18.80
CA VAL A 700 -20.76 -2.91 -17.74
C VAL A 700 -21.23 -4.34 -17.53
N MET A 701 -22.49 -4.54 -17.13
CA MET A 701 -22.96 -5.86 -16.65
C MET A 701 -22.97 -6.92 -17.75
N PHE A 702 -23.66 -6.65 -18.87
CA PHE A 702 -23.81 -7.60 -19.97
C PHE A 702 -22.48 -7.91 -20.68
N PRO A 703 -21.62 -6.92 -21.03
CA PRO A 703 -20.28 -7.21 -21.53
C PRO A 703 -19.46 -8.06 -20.55
N SER A 704 -19.54 -7.81 -19.24
CA SER A 704 -18.85 -8.64 -18.23
C SER A 704 -19.34 -10.08 -18.23
N THR A 705 -20.65 -10.30 -18.41
CA THR A 705 -21.24 -11.64 -18.53
C THR A 705 -20.72 -12.36 -19.79
N LEU A 706 -20.72 -11.70 -20.94
CA LEU A 706 -20.23 -12.28 -22.21
C LEU A 706 -18.73 -12.61 -22.14
N ILE A 707 -17.90 -11.66 -21.67
CA ILE A 707 -16.45 -11.85 -21.50
C ILE A 707 -16.16 -12.99 -20.50
N GLY A 708 -16.94 -13.08 -19.42
CA GLY A 708 -16.79 -14.11 -18.41
C GLY A 708 -17.01 -15.54 -18.91
N THR A 709 -17.68 -15.72 -20.06
CA THR A 709 -17.83 -17.05 -20.69
C THR A 709 -16.55 -17.54 -21.37
N GLY A 710 -15.63 -16.64 -21.74
CA GLY A 710 -14.43 -16.97 -22.52
C GLY A 710 -14.70 -17.28 -24.00
N GLU A 711 -15.93 -17.11 -24.49
CA GLU A 711 -16.29 -17.33 -25.90
C GLU A 711 -16.19 -16.06 -26.76
N ASN A 712 -16.15 -16.22 -28.09
CA ASN A 712 -15.93 -15.13 -29.05
C ASN A 712 -17.20 -14.32 -29.37
N TRP A 713 -17.80 -13.70 -28.35
CA TRP A 713 -19.03 -12.93 -28.50
C TRP A 713 -18.83 -11.61 -29.27
N THR A 714 -19.82 -11.24 -30.07
CA THR A 714 -19.94 -9.90 -30.67
C THR A 714 -20.27 -8.89 -29.56
N LEU A 715 -19.31 -8.03 -29.23
CA LEU A 715 -19.50 -6.97 -28.25
C LEU A 715 -20.07 -5.71 -28.90
N MET A 716 -20.76 -4.92 -28.10
CA MET A 716 -21.36 -3.65 -28.53
C MET A 716 -20.28 -2.68 -29.02
N LYS A 717 -20.37 -2.28 -30.28
CA LYS A 717 -19.51 -1.27 -30.89
C LYS A 717 -19.98 0.14 -30.54
N SER A 718 -21.27 0.39 -30.68
CA SER A 718 -21.85 1.72 -30.44
C SER A 718 -23.14 1.66 -29.64
N ILE A 719 -23.36 2.70 -28.85
CA ILE A 719 -24.56 2.87 -28.04
C ILE A 719 -25.08 4.29 -28.16
N SER A 720 -26.37 4.40 -28.48
CA SER A 720 -27.10 5.66 -28.57
C SER A 720 -28.14 5.70 -27.47
N VAL A 721 -28.04 6.71 -26.63
CA VAL A 721 -28.90 6.86 -25.45
C VAL A 721 -29.61 8.18 -25.50
N THR A 722 -30.92 8.12 -25.31
CA THR A 722 -31.80 9.30 -25.24
C THR A 722 -32.08 9.66 -23.79
N GLU A 723 -32.13 10.96 -23.52
CA GLU A 723 -32.69 11.49 -22.27
C GLU A 723 -34.21 11.26 -22.22
N TYR A 724 -34.82 11.46 -21.05
CA TYR A 724 -36.27 11.38 -20.94
C TYR A 724 -36.95 12.43 -21.81
N LEU A 725 -38.00 12.01 -22.49
CA LEU A 725 -38.94 12.91 -23.12
C LEU A 725 -39.97 13.35 -22.08
N ASN A 726 -39.87 14.58 -21.60
CA ASN A 726 -40.85 15.15 -20.69
C ASN A 726 -42.08 15.61 -21.47
N TYR A 727 -43.27 15.33 -20.93
CA TYR A 727 -44.53 15.87 -21.44
C TYR A 727 -44.92 17.08 -20.58
N GLU A 728 -45.05 18.25 -21.20
CA GLU A 728 -45.31 19.55 -20.53
C GLU A 728 -44.22 19.94 -19.49
N ALA A 729 -44.57 20.78 -18.51
CA ALA A 729 -43.68 21.29 -17.46
C ALA A 729 -43.47 20.34 -16.26
N GLY A 730 -43.78 19.05 -16.38
CA GLY A 730 -43.50 18.01 -15.40
C GLY A 730 -43.79 18.37 -13.92
N THR A 731 -44.98 18.06 -13.42
CA THR A 731 -45.26 18.12 -11.98
C THR A 731 -44.49 17.04 -11.21
N ARG A 732 -43.55 17.52 -10.37
CA ARG A 732 -42.74 16.87 -9.32
C ARG A 732 -41.43 16.22 -9.72
#